data_AF-A0AAD7XQ33-F1
#
_entry.id   AF-A0AAD7XQ33-F1
#
_cell.length_a   1.000
_cell.length_b   1.000
_cell.length_c   1.000
_cell.angle_alpha   90.00
_cell.angle_beta   90.00
_cell.angle_gamma   90.00
#
_symmetry.space_group_name_H-M   'P 1'
#
loop_
_entity.id
_entity.type
_entity.pdbx_description
1 polymer ?
#
loop_
_entity_poly.entity_id
_entity_poly.type
_entity_poly.pdbx_seq_one_letter_code
_entity_poly.pdbx_strand_id
1 'polypeptide(L)'
;MLVRRCLGGVYVCAFVSFWLQYPGLLGEDGLAPCGCGDDFFVSGVAVLGAAAGGAALGGLAHPIVMGVAFACYLKLYSIGQSPWLSFQWDILLLEAGAAAIVYDPWIFRLATVKLMVMSGVVKVTANCPTWKHLTALEYHFASTCLPTAEAWWFHSLPPPLLRLGVAFMFLTELVAPWLLLAPVTAVRRVGVVVQVALQVAIQLTGNYNFFNALTAAMALAAWTPDFAAAATDRRVAEKPIAAAVAERLVLAGAAWERAWERARVVTVALSVAALAVAFAELFPVEATSALFTSRDTIVRNLITPDWTEAMLRTLVSRAGVAYVYAAWAASTLADASTTLVGRPAYARFAGRILRAAWCGAYMGLILLPFRSITNRDMLPLIPPPIDRATAALALRLEPLRVSSSYGLFRRMTGVGPAPNHGGGFGGLPPSVPAVPVVVLETSSDGANWTEVKFRYAPGDPRRPPRRTAPHQPRLDWQMWFAALGTYHHNPWFVHLCYKLLRGTPSPALDLLEEPPRRVPKLVRAWLYHYDFTRVPTPWAIPSNTILSPDCFRLKNAAAAAKEDDCGLYWARAKVREYFPAVDETILLDQVVRPQGWPESPPPPRPPPRHPLSRLGYEVDSRLDGLRRFKSVAPYGLLRIDGPLLIIILSLVAPFLLGAVVYIVDLGEFLIVRVAASASFWSYGTWVVAVETLPASIVPPTSLQSSALSAAGRVMATASSALLENAPHQLVTQFISRS
;
A
#
# COMPACT_ATOMS: atom_id res chain seq x y z
N MET A 1 -7.31 10.55 -13.98
CA MET A 1 -6.36 11.56 -13.47
C MET A 1 -5.94 11.27 -12.04
N LEU A 2 -6.87 11.13 -11.08
CA LEU A 2 -6.56 10.84 -9.66
C LEU A 2 -5.61 9.65 -9.45
N VAL A 3 -5.90 8.48 -10.03
CA VAL A 3 -5.06 7.28 -9.91
C VAL A 3 -3.61 7.56 -10.32
N ARG A 4 -3.37 8.23 -11.45
CA ARG A 4 -2.01 8.61 -11.88
C ARG A 4 -1.34 9.60 -10.92
N ARG A 5 -2.08 10.52 -10.31
CA ARG A 5 -1.54 11.44 -9.28
C ARG A 5 -1.11 10.66 -8.05
N CYS A 6 -1.95 9.73 -7.58
CA CYS A 6 -1.62 8.84 -6.47
C CYS A 6 -0.38 7.99 -6.78
N LEU A 7 -0.30 7.42 -7.99
CA LEU A 7 0.89 6.69 -8.46
C LEU A 7 2.13 7.60 -8.54
N GLY A 8 1.97 8.87 -8.92
CA GLY A 8 3.05 9.87 -8.84
C GLY A 8 3.60 10.00 -7.43
N GLY A 9 2.73 10.08 -6.42
CA GLY A 9 3.14 10.07 -5.01
C GLY A 9 3.85 8.79 -4.58
N VAL A 10 3.38 7.63 -5.05
CA VAL A 10 4.05 6.33 -4.82
C VAL A 10 5.45 6.32 -5.45
N TYR A 11 5.60 6.83 -6.68
CA TYR A 11 6.90 6.95 -7.34
C TYR A 11 7.86 7.84 -6.55
N VAL A 12 7.39 9.00 -6.05
CA VAL A 12 8.21 9.86 -5.19
C VAL A 12 8.72 9.09 -3.98
N CYS A 13 7.83 8.39 -3.27
CA CYS A 13 8.22 7.58 -2.12
C CYS A 13 9.25 6.51 -2.49
N ALA A 14 9.03 5.78 -3.59
CA ALA A 14 9.91 4.71 -4.04
C ALA A 14 11.31 5.22 -4.44
N PHE A 15 11.37 6.29 -5.24
CA PHE A 15 12.64 6.87 -5.69
C PHE A 15 13.41 7.52 -4.54
N VAL A 16 12.76 8.36 -3.72
CA VAL A 16 13.42 9.01 -2.59
C VAL A 16 13.89 7.97 -1.57
N SER A 17 13.06 6.97 -1.27
CA SER A 17 13.43 5.88 -0.37
C SER A 17 14.68 5.13 -0.85
N PHE A 18 14.78 4.84 -2.15
CA PHE A 18 15.95 4.17 -2.72
C PHE A 18 17.16 5.10 -2.77
N TRP A 19 16.98 6.34 -3.22
CA TRP A 19 18.06 7.32 -3.41
C TRP A 19 18.82 7.61 -2.11
N LEU A 20 18.13 7.67 -0.97
CA LEU A 20 18.77 7.85 0.34
C LEU A 20 19.67 6.69 0.77
N GLN A 21 19.49 5.50 0.18
CA GLN A 21 20.22 4.28 0.57
C GLN A 21 21.19 3.79 -0.50
N TYR A 22 21.01 4.17 -1.77
CA TYR A 22 21.78 3.60 -2.88
C TYR A 22 23.31 3.67 -2.69
N PRO A 23 23.92 4.73 -2.11
CA PRO A 23 25.38 4.77 -1.99
C PRO A 23 25.89 3.64 -1.11
N GLY A 24 25.16 3.32 -0.03
CA GLY A 24 25.52 2.21 0.86
C GLY A 24 25.13 0.83 0.34
N LEU A 25 24.19 0.74 -0.61
CA LEU A 25 23.72 -0.54 -1.15
C LEU A 25 24.49 -0.96 -2.41
N LEU A 26 24.54 -0.08 -3.41
CA LEU A 26 24.99 -0.37 -4.77
C LEU A 26 26.14 0.53 -5.25
N GLY A 27 26.42 1.61 -4.52
CA GLY A 27 27.50 2.54 -4.86
C GLY A 27 28.88 1.86 -4.87
N GLU A 28 29.88 2.60 -5.34
CA GLU A 28 31.26 2.07 -5.46
C GLU A 28 31.80 1.54 -4.13
N ASP A 29 31.46 2.20 -3.03
CA ASP A 29 31.74 1.76 -1.65
C ASP A 29 30.47 1.24 -0.94
N GLY A 30 29.56 0.62 -1.69
CA GLY A 30 28.35 -0.03 -1.19
C GLY A 30 28.56 -1.49 -0.75
N LEU A 31 27.49 -2.13 -0.29
CA LEU A 31 27.48 -3.54 0.15
C LEU A 31 27.45 -4.54 -1.02
N ALA A 32 26.92 -4.14 -2.17
CA ALA A 32 26.98 -4.92 -3.41
C ALA A 32 27.30 -3.97 -4.59
N PRO A 33 28.55 -3.51 -4.72
CA PRO A 33 28.95 -2.58 -5.78
C PRO A 33 28.63 -3.17 -7.16
N CYS A 34 27.86 -2.47 -7.99
CA CYS A 34 27.37 -3.05 -9.25
C CYS A 34 28.21 -2.78 -10.50
N GLY A 35 29.35 -2.07 -10.41
CA GLY A 35 30.20 -1.72 -11.58
C GLY A 35 29.42 -1.02 -12.71
N CYS A 36 28.26 -0.47 -12.39
CA CYS A 36 27.09 -0.30 -13.25
C CYS A 36 26.98 1.12 -13.87
N GLY A 37 28.03 1.93 -13.71
CA GLY A 37 28.11 3.34 -14.10
C GLY A 37 28.50 4.24 -12.93
N ASP A 38 28.95 5.46 -13.23
CA ASP A 38 29.27 6.48 -12.23
C ASP A 38 28.07 6.70 -11.28
N ASP A 39 28.28 6.80 -9.97
CA ASP A 39 27.26 7.06 -8.95
C ASP A 39 26.34 8.23 -9.33
N PHE A 40 26.88 9.18 -10.09
CA PHE A 40 26.15 10.28 -10.71
C PHE A 40 24.97 9.82 -11.60
N PHE A 41 25.15 8.77 -12.39
CA PHE A 41 24.11 8.22 -13.27
C PHE A 41 22.94 7.64 -12.46
N VAL A 42 23.23 6.80 -11.46
CA VAL A 42 22.18 6.17 -10.61
C VAL A 42 21.42 7.24 -9.84
N SER A 43 22.14 8.21 -9.26
CA SER A 43 21.54 9.39 -8.63
C SER A 43 20.66 10.19 -9.60
N GLY A 44 21.17 10.48 -10.80
CA GLY A 44 20.45 11.24 -11.82
C GLY A 44 19.15 10.57 -12.24
N VAL A 45 19.17 9.24 -12.44
CA VAL A 45 17.97 8.44 -12.76
C VAL A 45 16.96 8.49 -11.61
N ALA A 46 17.41 8.37 -10.36
CA ALA A 46 16.53 8.42 -9.19
C ALA A 46 15.89 9.81 -9.00
N VAL A 47 16.66 10.89 -9.14
CA VAL A 47 16.18 12.27 -9.02
C VAL A 47 15.22 12.60 -10.17
N LEU A 48 15.55 12.22 -11.41
CA LEU A 48 14.65 12.42 -12.56
C LEU A 48 13.33 11.67 -12.37
N GLY A 49 13.39 10.43 -11.90
CA GLY A 49 12.21 9.63 -11.58
C GLY A 49 11.35 10.24 -10.47
N ALA A 50 11.98 10.72 -9.39
CA ALA A 50 11.30 11.42 -8.30
C ALA A 50 10.65 12.71 -8.78
N ALA A 51 11.34 13.51 -9.61
CA ALA A 51 10.80 14.73 -10.19
C ALA A 51 9.60 14.45 -11.11
N ALA A 52 9.66 13.41 -11.94
CA ALA A 52 8.54 12.96 -12.76
C ALA A 52 7.34 12.52 -11.89
N GLY A 53 7.60 11.74 -10.82
CA GLY A 53 6.58 11.37 -9.84
C GLY A 53 5.94 12.59 -9.15
N GLY A 54 6.75 13.56 -8.75
CA GLY A 54 6.32 14.81 -8.14
C GLY A 54 5.48 15.68 -9.08
N ALA A 55 5.91 15.78 -10.35
CA ALA A 55 5.13 16.45 -11.39
C ALA A 55 3.77 15.78 -11.61
N ALA A 56 3.74 14.44 -11.67
CA ALA A 56 2.48 13.69 -11.78
C ALA A 56 1.57 13.94 -10.57
N LEU A 57 2.11 13.92 -9.34
CA LEU A 57 1.37 14.23 -8.11
C LEU A 57 0.81 15.67 -8.13
N GLY A 58 1.63 16.63 -8.57
CA GLY A 58 1.30 18.05 -8.72
C GLY A 58 0.26 18.36 -9.80
N GLY A 59 -0.13 17.38 -10.62
CA GLY A 59 -1.21 17.51 -11.61
C GLY A 59 -0.77 17.29 -13.06
N LEU A 60 0.53 17.22 -13.34
CA LEU A 60 1.10 16.89 -14.67
C LEU A 60 1.11 15.38 -14.90
N ALA A 61 0.03 14.69 -14.57
CA ALA A 61 -0.14 13.25 -14.64
C ALA A 61 -0.36 12.74 -16.09
N HIS A 62 0.48 13.19 -17.01
CA HIS A 62 0.44 12.88 -18.44
C HIS A 62 1.15 11.54 -18.74
N PRO A 63 0.72 10.76 -19.76
CA PRO A 63 1.40 9.54 -20.22
C PRO A 63 2.93 9.62 -20.29
N ILE A 64 3.45 10.72 -20.83
CA ILE A 64 4.90 10.95 -20.99
C ILE A 64 5.59 11.04 -19.63
N VAL A 65 5.01 11.77 -18.68
CA VAL A 65 5.55 11.91 -17.32
C VAL A 65 5.55 10.56 -16.60
N MET A 66 4.47 9.79 -16.73
CA MET A 66 4.42 8.43 -16.21
C MET A 66 5.43 7.51 -16.91
N GLY A 67 5.67 7.70 -18.21
CA GLY A 67 6.65 6.96 -18.99
C GLY A 67 8.09 7.23 -18.54
N VAL A 68 8.42 8.48 -18.21
CA VAL A 68 9.72 8.85 -17.62
C VAL A 68 9.88 8.18 -16.26
N ALA A 69 8.89 8.31 -15.36
CA ALA A 69 8.95 7.67 -14.03
C ALA A 69 9.09 6.14 -14.14
N PHE A 70 8.32 5.50 -15.03
CA PHE A 70 8.40 4.07 -15.29
C PHE A 70 9.79 3.66 -15.83
N ALA A 71 10.31 4.35 -16.84
CA ALA A 71 11.61 4.03 -17.43
C ALA A 71 12.76 4.19 -16.43
N CYS A 72 12.73 5.25 -15.63
CA CYS A 72 13.69 5.45 -14.54
C CYS A 72 13.62 4.30 -13.53
N TYR A 73 12.41 3.89 -13.11
CA TYR A 73 12.26 2.81 -12.12
C TYR A 73 12.68 1.46 -12.69
N LEU A 74 12.34 1.17 -13.95
CA LEU A 74 12.78 -0.03 -14.65
C LEU A 74 14.30 -0.09 -14.77
N LYS A 75 14.96 1.05 -15.00
CA LYS A 75 16.42 1.14 -15.02
C LYS A 75 17.03 0.86 -13.65
N LEU A 76 16.48 1.43 -12.57
CA LEU A 76 16.94 1.11 -11.22
C LEU A 76 16.70 -0.37 -10.88
N TYR A 77 15.52 -0.90 -11.19
CA TYR A 77 15.16 -2.31 -10.98
C TYR A 77 16.14 -3.25 -11.68
N SER A 78 16.48 -2.98 -12.94
CA SER A 78 17.44 -3.80 -13.70
C SER A 78 18.87 -3.72 -13.16
N ILE A 79 19.27 -2.59 -12.56
CA ILE A 79 20.58 -2.46 -11.91
C ILE A 79 20.60 -3.19 -10.56
N GLY A 80 19.56 -3.02 -9.74
CA GLY A 80 19.52 -3.51 -8.37
C GLY A 80 18.86 -4.87 -8.17
N GLN A 81 18.49 -5.59 -9.24
CA GLN A 81 17.62 -6.77 -9.21
C GLN A 81 18.04 -7.83 -8.19
N SER A 82 19.33 -7.97 -7.89
CA SER A 82 19.82 -8.83 -6.81
C SER A 82 20.91 -8.12 -6.01
N PRO A 83 20.80 -7.98 -4.68
CA PRO A 83 19.69 -8.39 -3.80
C PRO A 83 18.65 -7.26 -3.54
N TRP A 84 18.82 -6.05 -4.07
CA TRP A 84 18.15 -4.88 -3.48
C TRP A 84 16.78 -4.51 -4.09
N LEU A 85 16.49 -4.80 -5.37
CA LEU A 85 15.33 -4.29 -6.12
C LEU A 85 14.61 -5.39 -6.91
N SER A 86 14.13 -6.45 -6.25
CA SER A 86 13.34 -7.52 -6.89
C SER A 86 12.15 -7.98 -6.05
N PHE A 87 11.67 -7.12 -5.16
CA PHE A 87 10.56 -7.46 -4.30
C PHE A 87 9.22 -7.29 -5.02
N GLN A 88 8.17 -7.86 -4.43
CA GLN A 88 6.84 -7.90 -5.06
C GLN A 88 6.25 -6.52 -5.34
N TRP A 89 6.51 -5.54 -4.47
CA TRP A 89 6.08 -4.14 -4.69
C TRP A 89 6.88 -3.45 -5.79
N ASP A 90 8.15 -3.84 -6.01
CA ASP A 90 8.96 -3.31 -7.11
C ASP A 90 8.35 -3.78 -8.45
N ILE A 91 8.01 -5.08 -8.54
CA ILE A 91 7.34 -5.68 -9.70
C ILE A 91 5.96 -5.05 -9.90
N LEU A 92 5.17 -4.91 -8.82
CA LEU A 92 3.84 -4.32 -8.90
C LEU A 92 3.88 -2.84 -9.33
N LEU A 93 4.91 -2.08 -8.92
CA LEU A 93 5.07 -0.70 -9.36
C LEU A 93 5.42 -0.61 -10.85
N LEU A 94 6.16 -1.58 -11.39
CA LEU A 94 6.40 -1.69 -12.83
C LEU A 94 5.12 -2.09 -13.58
N GLU A 95 4.31 -3.01 -13.04
CA GLU A 95 3.00 -3.35 -13.61
C GLU A 95 2.08 -2.11 -13.66
N ALA A 96 1.92 -1.43 -12.52
CA ALA A 96 1.09 -0.24 -12.42
C ALA A 96 1.63 0.93 -13.26
N GLY A 97 2.96 1.06 -13.37
CA GLY A 97 3.63 2.05 -14.21
C GLY A 97 3.35 1.88 -15.69
N ALA A 98 3.52 0.65 -16.19
CA ALA A 98 3.20 0.30 -17.57
C ALA A 98 1.71 0.55 -17.87
N ALA A 99 0.82 0.18 -16.94
CA ALA A 99 -0.60 0.49 -17.03
C ALA A 99 -0.87 2.00 -17.03
N ALA A 100 -0.11 2.80 -16.28
CA ALA A 100 -0.30 4.24 -16.16
C ALA A 100 0.10 5.03 -17.42
N ILE A 101 1.04 4.54 -18.22
CA ILE A 101 1.44 5.19 -19.48
C ILE A 101 0.22 5.30 -20.40
N VAL A 102 -0.44 4.16 -20.66
CA VAL A 102 -1.61 4.11 -21.54
C VAL A 102 -2.90 4.51 -20.81
N TYR A 103 -2.93 4.29 -19.49
CA TYR A 103 -4.04 4.49 -18.55
C TYR A 103 -5.36 3.91 -19.04
N ASP A 104 -5.62 2.69 -18.61
CA ASP A 104 -6.89 2.04 -18.81
C ASP A 104 -7.41 1.56 -17.44
N PRO A 105 -8.57 2.03 -16.97
CA PRO A 105 -9.12 1.61 -15.69
C PRO A 105 -9.27 0.09 -15.56
N TRP A 106 -9.55 -0.62 -16.66
CA TRP A 106 -9.72 -2.07 -16.64
C TRP A 106 -8.43 -2.82 -16.36
N ILE A 107 -7.30 -2.29 -16.83
CA ILE A 107 -5.98 -2.87 -16.51
C ILE A 107 -5.72 -2.79 -15.01
N PHE A 108 -5.98 -1.63 -14.38
CA PHE A 108 -5.79 -1.45 -12.93
C PHE A 108 -6.76 -2.31 -12.11
N ARG A 109 -8.03 -2.41 -12.54
CA ARG A 109 -9.01 -3.30 -11.91
C ARG A 109 -8.54 -4.74 -11.96
N LEU A 110 -8.15 -5.24 -13.14
CA LEU A 110 -7.72 -6.61 -13.32
C LEU A 110 -6.39 -6.89 -12.59
N ALA A 111 -5.45 -5.94 -12.57
CA ALA A 111 -4.22 -6.04 -11.80
C ALA A 111 -4.50 -6.13 -10.29
N THR A 112 -5.44 -5.33 -9.78
CA THR A 112 -5.88 -5.38 -8.37
C THR A 112 -6.55 -6.72 -8.05
N VAL A 113 -7.45 -7.20 -8.93
CA VAL A 113 -8.07 -8.53 -8.79
C VAL A 113 -7.02 -9.63 -8.76
N LYS A 114 -6.08 -9.63 -9.72
CA LYS A 114 -4.96 -10.58 -9.75
C LYS A 114 -4.20 -10.54 -8.43
N LEU A 115 -3.78 -9.36 -7.99
CA LEU A 115 -2.98 -9.19 -6.78
C LEU A 115 -3.70 -9.77 -5.55
N MET A 116 -4.94 -9.36 -5.32
CA MET A 116 -5.69 -9.74 -4.13
C MET A 116 -6.02 -11.23 -4.12
N VAL A 117 -6.51 -11.76 -5.24
CA VAL A 117 -6.85 -13.18 -5.37
C VAL A 117 -5.61 -14.06 -5.24
N MET A 118 -4.50 -13.69 -5.88
CA MET A 118 -3.25 -14.43 -5.72
C MET A 118 -2.74 -14.38 -4.29
N SER A 119 -2.86 -13.24 -3.61
CA SER A 119 -2.46 -13.08 -2.21
C SER A 119 -3.26 -13.98 -1.25
N GLY A 120 -4.55 -14.22 -1.52
CA GLY A 120 -5.37 -15.16 -0.76
C GLY A 120 -5.09 -16.62 -1.11
N VAL A 121 -5.00 -16.95 -2.40
CA VAL A 121 -4.79 -18.33 -2.87
C VAL A 121 -3.47 -18.90 -2.35
N VAL A 122 -2.40 -18.09 -2.29
CA VAL A 122 -1.12 -18.58 -1.78
C VAL A 122 -1.18 -18.97 -0.31
N LYS A 123 -2.08 -18.37 0.49
CA LYS A 123 -2.32 -18.73 1.90
C LYS A 123 -3.10 -20.02 2.04
N VAL A 124 -4.14 -20.22 1.21
CA VAL A 124 -4.92 -21.47 1.17
C VAL A 124 -4.03 -22.64 0.72
N THR A 125 -3.30 -22.46 -0.38
CA THR A 125 -2.42 -23.48 -0.96
C THR A 125 -1.12 -23.70 -0.17
N ALA A 126 -0.83 -22.86 0.82
CA ALA A 126 0.30 -23.07 1.74
C ALA A 126 0.17 -24.36 2.55
N ASN A 127 -1.06 -24.85 2.72
CA ASN A 127 -1.41 -25.99 3.58
C ASN A 127 -0.96 -25.80 5.06
N CYS A 128 -0.74 -24.55 5.48
CA CYS A 128 -0.31 -24.22 6.83
C CYS A 128 -1.48 -24.35 7.83
N PRO A 129 -1.30 -25.02 8.99
CA PRO A 129 -2.34 -25.15 9.99
C PRO A 129 -2.93 -23.81 10.46
N THR A 130 -2.11 -22.76 10.55
CA THR A 130 -2.57 -21.45 11.06
C THR A 130 -3.56 -20.75 10.13
N TRP A 131 -3.36 -20.85 8.80
CA TRP A 131 -4.32 -20.34 7.82
C TRP A 131 -5.59 -21.18 7.79
N LYS A 132 -5.46 -22.51 7.90
CA LYS A 132 -6.61 -23.44 7.93
C LYS A 132 -7.51 -23.23 9.15
N HIS A 133 -6.92 -23.00 10.32
CA HIS A 133 -7.65 -22.85 11.58
C HIS A 133 -7.89 -21.38 11.97
N LEU A 134 -7.63 -20.44 11.07
CA LEU A 134 -7.80 -18.99 11.26
C LEU A 134 -6.99 -18.40 12.43
N THR A 135 -5.95 -19.09 12.90
CA THR A 135 -5.08 -18.64 14.00
C THR A 135 -3.87 -17.83 13.52
N ALA A 136 -3.75 -17.56 12.22
CA ALA A 136 -2.57 -16.90 11.65
C ALA A 136 -2.25 -15.53 12.27
N LEU A 137 -3.25 -14.70 12.59
CA LEU A 137 -3.02 -13.39 13.23
C LEU A 137 -2.54 -13.50 14.68
N GLU A 138 -2.62 -14.68 15.33
CA GLU A 138 -2.02 -14.91 16.65
C GLU A 138 -0.49 -14.87 16.61
N TYR A 139 0.11 -14.99 15.40
CA TYR A 139 1.57 -15.02 15.17
C TYR A 139 2.02 -13.95 14.18
N HIS A 140 1.21 -13.67 13.15
CA HIS A 140 1.61 -12.88 12.00
C HIS A 140 2.09 -11.48 12.37
N PHE A 141 1.49 -10.85 13.39
CA PHE A 141 1.91 -9.52 13.84
C PHE A 141 3.39 -9.47 14.27
N ALA A 142 3.88 -10.49 14.98
CA ALA A 142 5.29 -10.60 15.34
C ALA A 142 6.13 -11.01 14.12
N SER A 143 5.66 -11.97 13.33
CA SER A 143 6.42 -12.60 12.25
C SER A 143 6.47 -11.85 10.92
N THR A 144 5.84 -10.68 10.83
CA THR A 144 6.05 -9.77 9.70
C THR A 144 7.53 -9.36 9.59
N CYS A 145 8.00 -9.03 8.38
CA CYS A 145 9.41 -8.72 8.15
C CYS A 145 9.92 -7.55 8.99
N LEU A 146 9.12 -6.49 9.09
CA LEU A 146 9.37 -5.32 9.92
C LEU A 146 8.05 -4.89 10.59
N PRO A 147 7.74 -5.38 11.81
CA PRO A 147 6.52 -5.01 12.47
C PRO A 147 6.53 -3.56 12.96
N THR A 148 5.35 -3.07 13.29
CA THR A 148 5.14 -1.75 13.92
C THR A 148 4.95 -1.91 15.43
N ALA A 149 5.07 -0.82 16.20
CA ALA A 149 4.78 -0.86 17.63
C ALA A 149 3.32 -1.26 17.92
N GLU A 150 2.41 -0.88 17.03
CA GLU A 150 0.99 -1.20 17.12
C GLU A 150 0.73 -2.68 16.91
N ALA A 151 1.56 -3.36 16.11
CA ALA A 151 1.48 -4.82 15.94
C ALA A 151 1.52 -5.55 17.29
N TRP A 152 2.31 -5.06 18.25
CA TRP A 152 2.42 -5.64 19.59
C TRP A 152 1.09 -5.58 20.36
N TRP A 153 0.36 -4.46 20.26
CA TRP A 153 -0.97 -4.33 20.84
C TRP A 153 -1.99 -5.23 20.16
N PHE A 154 -2.00 -5.24 18.83
CA PHE A 154 -2.90 -6.10 18.05
C PHE A 154 -2.64 -7.59 18.29
N HIS A 155 -1.39 -7.96 18.54
CA HIS A 155 -0.98 -9.32 18.88
C HIS A 155 -1.58 -9.83 20.20
N SER A 156 -1.99 -8.92 21.09
CA SER A 156 -2.60 -9.25 22.38
C SER A 156 -4.14 -9.30 22.35
N LEU A 157 -4.77 -9.06 21.18
CA LEU A 157 -6.22 -9.10 21.04
C LEU A 157 -6.81 -10.50 21.36
N PRO A 158 -8.07 -10.58 21.81
CA PRO A 158 -8.78 -11.84 22.01
C PRO A 158 -8.75 -12.74 20.75
N PRO A 159 -8.55 -14.08 20.91
CA PRO A 159 -8.49 -15.01 19.78
C PRO A 159 -9.69 -14.96 18.81
N PRO A 160 -10.95 -14.78 19.26
CA PRO A 160 -12.06 -14.66 18.31
C PRO A 160 -11.92 -13.46 17.37
N LEU A 161 -11.43 -12.31 17.86
CA LEU A 161 -11.19 -11.13 17.02
C LEU A 161 -10.07 -11.38 16.01
N LEU A 162 -9.01 -12.08 16.42
CA LEU A 162 -7.92 -12.47 15.54
C LEU A 162 -8.41 -13.43 14.44
N ARG A 163 -9.22 -14.43 14.79
CA ARG A 163 -9.81 -15.39 13.84
C ARG A 163 -10.76 -14.73 12.85
N LEU A 164 -11.64 -13.85 13.35
CA LEU A 164 -12.51 -13.03 12.50
C LEU A 164 -11.70 -12.10 11.58
N GLY A 165 -10.57 -11.58 12.05
CA GLY A 165 -9.64 -10.83 11.22
C GLY A 165 -9.06 -11.64 10.06
N VAL A 166 -8.68 -12.90 10.30
CA VAL A 166 -8.22 -13.82 9.23
C VAL A 166 -9.37 -14.14 8.27
N ALA A 167 -10.58 -14.39 8.77
CA ALA A 167 -11.76 -14.64 7.93
C ALA A 167 -12.09 -13.42 7.05
N PHE A 168 -12.06 -12.21 7.62
CA PHE A 168 -12.26 -10.96 6.88
C PHE A 168 -11.19 -10.75 5.81
N MET A 169 -9.93 -11.07 6.11
CA MET A 169 -8.84 -11.05 5.13
C MET A 169 -9.14 -12.01 3.97
N PHE A 170 -9.54 -13.25 4.22
CA PHE A 170 -9.89 -14.21 3.16
C PHE A 170 -11.09 -13.75 2.33
N LEU A 171 -12.13 -13.21 2.96
CA LEU A 171 -13.27 -12.61 2.24
C LEU A 171 -12.78 -11.48 1.32
N THR A 172 -11.91 -10.61 1.83
CA THR A 172 -11.39 -9.46 1.09
C THR A 172 -10.43 -9.84 -0.04
N GLU A 173 -9.64 -10.89 0.15
CA GLU A 173 -8.66 -11.37 -0.83
C GLU A 173 -9.26 -12.31 -1.88
N LEU A 174 -10.27 -13.12 -1.55
CA LEU A 174 -10.79 -14.16 -2.45
C LEU A 174 -12.16 -13.85 -3.05
N VAL A 175 -13.02 -13.09 -2.36
CA VAL A 175 -14.41 -12.84 -2.77
C VAL A 175 -14.62 -11.39 -3.19
N ALA A 176 -14.28 -10.43 -2.33
CA ALA A 176 -14.49 -9.01 -2.59
C ALA A 176 -13.77 -8.43 -3.84
N PRO A 177 -12.62 -8.95 -4.33
CA PRO A 177 -11.96 -8.36 -5.48
C PRO A 177 -12.82 -8.44 -6.75
N TRP A 178 -13.65 -9.47 -6.89
CA TRP A 178 -14.51 -9.64 -8.06
C TRP A 178 -15.56 -8.53 -8.21
N LEU A 179 -15.92 -7.86 -7.11
CA LEU A 179 -16.77 -6.66 -7.13
C LEU A 179 -16.16 -5.53 -7.96
N LEU A 180 -14.83 -5.47 -8.10
CA LEU A 180 -14.14 -4.44 -8.89
C LEU A 180 -14.39 -4.57 -10.40
N LEU A 181 -14.85 -5.74 -10.87
CA LEU A 181 -15.19 -6.02 -12.27
C LEU A 181 -16.70 -5.92 -12.55
N ALA A 182 -17.51 -5.58 -11.54
CA ALA A 182 -18.95 -5.49 -11.67
C ALA A 182 -19.35 -4.40 -12.69
N PRO A 183 -20.42 -4.63 -13.48
CA PRO A 183 -20.91 -3.65 -14.46
C PRO A 183 -21.70 -2.51 -13.80
N VAL A 184 -21.80 -2.52 -12.46
CA VAL A 184 -22.54 -1.54 -11.66
C VAL A 184 -21.56 -0.77 -10.79
N THR A 185 -21.46 0.54 -10.99
CA THR A 185 -20.51 1.43 -10.30
C THR A 185 -20.65 1.40 -8.78
N ALA A 186 -21.87 1.36 -8.25
CA ALA A 186 -22.11 1.29 -6.81
C ALA A 186 -21.53 0.02 -6.17
N VAL A 187 -21.64 -1.12 -6.84
CA VAL A 187 -21.05 -2.41 -6.42
C VAL A 187 -19.54 -2.33 -6.43
N ARG A 188 -18.94 -1.75 -7.49
CA ARG A 188 -17.49 -1.53 -7.57
C ARG A 188 -16.97 -0.67 -6.42
N ARG A 189 -17.69 0.40 -6.05
CA ARG A 189 -17.31 1.28 -4.92
C ARG A 189 -17.26 0.52 -3.60
N VAL A 190 -18.19 -0.40 -3.34
CA VAL A 190 -18.13 -1.30 -2.17
C VAL A 190 -16.84 -2.13 -2.21
N GLY A 191 -16.53 -2.74 -3.37
CA GLY A 191 -15.27 -3.44 -3.59
C GLY A 191 -14.05 -2.58 -3.25
N VAL A 192 -13.99 -1.34 -3.76
CA VAL A 192 -12.89 -0.39 -3.47
C VAL A 192 -12.77 -0.12 -1.97
N VAL A 193 -13.87 0.17 -1.27
CA VAL A 193 -13.85 0.45 0.17
C VAL A 193 -13.30 -0.74 0.94
N VAL A 194 -13.74 -1.96 0.62
CA VAL A 194 -13.27 -3.19 1.27
C VAL A 194 -11.77 -3.40 1.02
N GLN A 195 -11.29 -3.20 -0.21
CA GLN A 195 -9.86 -3.31 -0.51
C GLN A 195 -9.03 -2.27 0.24
N VAL A 196 -9.45 -1.00 0.23
CA VAL A 196 -8.75 0.10 0.92
C VAL A 196 -8.73 -0.12 2.43
N ALA A 197 -9.84 -0.60 3.02
CA ALA A 197 -9.92 -0.90 4.44
C ALA A 197 -8.87 -1.95 4.86
N LEU A 198 -8.71 -3.02 4.08
CA LEU A 198 -7.65 -4.00 4.34
C LEU A 198 -6.25 -3.39 4.19
N GLN A 199 -6.00 -2.55 3.17
CA GLN A 199 -4.70 -1.91 2.99
C GLN A 199 -4.33 -1.00 4.18
N VAL A 200 -5.31 -0.28 4.73
CA VAL A 200 -5.12 0.57 5.92
C VAL A 200 -4.81 -0.29 7.15
N ALA A 201 -5.53 -1.39 7.36
CA ALA A 201 -5.28 -2.30 8.46
C ALA A 201 -3.87 -2.91 8.40
N ILE A 202 -3.45 -3.39 7.22
CA ILE A 202 -2.10 -3.94 7.02
C ILE A 202 -1.02 -2.88 7.29
N GLN A 203 -1.22 -1.67 6.79
CA GLN A 203 -0.27 -0.57 6.96
C GLN A 203 -0.17 -0.08 8.41
N LEU A 204 -1.26 -0.22 9.18
CA LEU A 204 -1.29 0.13 10.60
C LEU A 204 -0.41 -0.82 11.41
N THR A 205 -0.38 -2.11 11.06
CA THR A 205 0.27 -3.16 11.85
C THR A 205 1.59 -3.66 11.27
N GLY A 206 1.97 -3.32 10.05
CA GLY A 206 3.24 -3.73 9.45
C GLY A 206 3.84 -2.69 8.50
N ASN A 207 5.15 -2.76 8.29
CA ASN A 207 5.86 -1.84 7.41
C ASN A 207 6.06 -2.38 5.99
N TYR A 208 5.02 -2.35 5.15
CA TYR A 208 5.13 -2.82 3.76
C TYR A 208 5.40 -1.68 2.77
N ASN A 209 6.35 -0.80 3.09
CA ASN A 209 6.80 0.30 2.21
C ASN A 209 5.63 1.10 1.60
N PHE A 210 5.62 1.26 0.27
CA PHE A 210 4.56 1.86 -0.53
C PHE A 210 3.56 0.84 -1.10
N PHE A 211 3.67 -0.46 -0.78
CA PHE A 211 2.83 -1.53 -1.33
C PHE A 211 1.34 -1.33 -1.07
N ASN A 212 0.97 -0.98 0.17
CA ASN A 212 -0.43 -0.75 0.55
C ASN A 212 -1.01 0.47 -0.16
N ALA A 213 -0.24 1.57 -0.21
CA ALA A 213 -0.61 2.79 -0.92
C ALA A 213 -0.76 2.56 -2.43
N LEU A 214 0.14 1.78 -3.03
CA LEU A 214 0.09 1.37 -4.43
C LEU A 214 -1.18 0.55 -4.72
N THR A 215 -1.48 -0.44 -3.87
CA THR A 215 -2.67 -1.28 -4.01
C THR A 215 -3.95 -0.47 -3.89
N ALA A 216 -4.03 0.43 -2.90
CA ALA A 216 -5.16 1.34 -2.74
C ALA A 216 -5.31 2.27 -3.97
N ALA A 217 -4.21 2.83 -4.48
CA ALA A 217 -4.24 3.71 -5.66
C ALA A 217 -4.76 3.00 -6.91
N MET A 218 -4.39 1.74 -7.15
CA MET A 218 -4.91 0.96 -8.26
C MET A 218 -6.41 0.64 -8.10
N ALA A 219 -6.85 0.28 -6.89
CA ALA A 219 -8.26 -0.02 -6.61
C ALA A 219 -9.19 1.17 -6.93
N LEU A 220 -8.73 2.41 -6.73
CA LEU A 220 -9.48 3.62 -7.07
C LEU A 220 -9.86 3.72 -8.56
N ALA A 221 -9.22 2.95 -9.47
CA ALA A 221 -9.63 2.88 -10.88
C ALA A 221 -11.05 2.30 -11.08
N ALA A 222 -11.60 1.61 -10.08
CA ALA A 222 -12.96 1.08 -10.10
C ALA A 222 -14.02 2.09 -9.58
N TRP A 223 -13.59 3.23 -9.03
CA TRP A 223 -14.49 4.19 -8.35
C TRP A 223 -15.42 4.95 -9.31
N THR A 224 -14.95 5.20 -10.54
CA THR A 224 -15.67 6.00 -11.53
C THR A 224 -16.60 5.16 -12.40
N PRO A 225 -17.68 5.77 -12.93
CA PRO A 225 -18.50 5.14 -13.96
C PRO A 225 -17.69 4.89 -15.24
N ASP A 226 -18.05 3.84 -15.99
CA ASP A 226 -17.44 3.45 -17.26
C ASP A 226 -18.04 4.23 -18.44
N PHE A 227 -19.28 4.71 -18.30
CA PHE A 227 -20.03 5.42 -19.33
C PHE A 227 -20.43 6.82 -18.82
N ALA A 228 -19.45 7.72 -18.71
CA ALA A 228 -19.75 9.12 -18.44
C ALA A 228 -20.46 9.75 -19.64
N ALA A 229 -21.68 10.25 -19.43
CA ALA A 229 -22.39 11.05 -20.43
C ALA A 229 -21.62 12.37 -20.62
N ALA A 230 -20.70 12.42 -21.59
CA ALA A 230 -20.32 13.70 -22.16
C ALA A 230 -21.62 14.33 -22.70
N ALA A 231 -21.88 15.58 -22.36
CA ALA A 231 -22.93 16.37 -22.98
C ALA A 231 -22.67 16.32 -24.49
N THR A 232 -23.35 15.43 -25.20
CA THR A 232 -23.30 15.35 -26.65
C THR A 232 -23.96 16.62 -27.14
N ASP A 233 -23.12 17.60 -27.46
CA ASP A 233 -23.59 18.79 -28.14
C ASP A 233 -24.27 18.31 -29.43
N ARG A 234 -25.56 18.63 -29.56
CA ARG A 234 -26.52 18.03 -30.49
C ARG A 234 -26.23 18.32 -31.97
N ARG A 235 -25.04 18.81 -32.29
CA ARG A 235 -24.69 19.25 -33.63
C ARG A 235 -23.71 18.24 -34.24
N VAL A 236 -24.20 17.47 -35.19
CA VAL A 236 -23.72 17.44 -36.59
C VAL A 236 -24.40 16.24 -37.26
N ALA A 237 -25.23 16.56 -38.26
CA ALA A 237 -25.76 15.60 -39.22
C ALA A 237 -24.60 14.96 -40.00
N GLU A 238 -24.71 13.66 -40.30
CA GLU A 238 -23.72 12.79 -40.97
C GLU A 238 -22.63 12.18 -40.06
N LYS A 239 -23.04 11.35 -39.08
CA LYS A 239 -22.11 10.39 -38.45
C LYS A 239 -22.05 9.10 -39.28
N PRO A 240 -20.86 8.52 -39.55
CA PRO A 240 -20.74 7.20 -40.16
C PRO A 240 -21.42 6.13 -39.28
N ILE A 241 -21.94 5.05 -39.89
CA ILE A 241 -22.73 4.00 -39.21
C ILE A 241 -22.04 3.49 -37.93
N ALA A 242 -20.72 3.26 -37.97
CA ALA A 242 -19.95 2.82 -36.82
C ALA A 242 -19.98 3.82 -35.65
N ALA A 243 -19.95 5.12 -35.92
CA ALA A 243 -20.06 6.16 -34.91
C ALA A 243 -21.48 6.25 -34.32
N ALA A 244 -22.51 6.01 -35.15
CA ALA A 244 -23.90 5.97 -34.70
C ALA A 244 -24.18 4.74 -33.80
N VAL A 245 -23.64 3.56 -34.15
CA VAL A 245 -23.73 2.36 -33.32
C VAL A 245 -22.99 2.57 -31.99
N ALA A 246 -21.77 3.12 -32.03
CA ALA A 246 -21.00 3.45 -30.84
C ALA A 246 -21.77 4.41 -29.91
N GLU A 247 -22.35 5.48 -30.44
CA GLU A 247 -23.16 6.44 -29.69
C GLU A 247 -24.37 5.78 -29.01
N ARG A 248 -25.09 4.89 -29.72
CA ARG A 248 -26.21 4.14 -29.11
C ARG A 248 -25.76 3.27 -27.95
N LEU A 249 -24.63 2.58 -28.08
CA LEU A 249 -24.06 1.77 -27.00
C LEU A 249 -23.65 2.64 -25.81
N VAL A 250 -23.05 3.81 -26.04
CA VAL A 250 -22.72 4.78 -24.98
C VAL A 250 -23.97 5.25 -24.25
N LEU A 251 -25.00 5.65 -24.99
CA LEU A 251 -26.26 6.13 -24.41
C LEU A 251 -26.95 5.04 -23.59
N ALA A 252 -26.95 3.80 -24.08
CA ALA A 252 -27.46 2.64 -23.36
C ALA A 252 -26.65 2.37 -22.08
N GLY A 253 -25.32 2.37 -22.16
CA GLY A 253 -24.44 2.22 -21.00
C GLY A 253 -24.61 3.33 -19.96
N ALA A 254 -24.71 4.58 -20.41
CA ALA A 254 -24.95 5.73 -19.53
C ALA A 254 -26.37 5.72 -18.93
N ALA A 255 -27.38 5.21 -19.64
CA ALA A 255 -28.72 5.01 -19.11
C ALA A 255 -28.73 3.89 -18.04
N TRP A 256 -28.03 2.79 -18.30
CA TRP A 256 -27.81 1.70 -17.36
C TRP A 256 -27.15 2.19 -16.07
N GLU A 257 -26.03 2.91 -16.16
CA GLU A 257 -25.35 3.45 -14.98
C GLU A 257 -26.22 4.45 -14.21
N ARG A 258 -26.97 5.32 -14.90
CA ARG A 258 -27.91 6.25 -14.26
C ARG A 258 -29.04 5.53 -13.54
N ALA A 259 -29.58 4.46 -14.10
CA ALA A 259 -30.63 3.68 -13.47
C ALA A 259 -30.14 3.08 -12.14
N TRP A 260 -28.93 2.50 -12.14
CA TRP A 260 -28.35 1.91 -10.94
C TRP A 260 -27.84 2.94 -9.93
N GLU A 261 -27.38 4.11 -10.37
CA GLU A 261 -27.00 5.20 -9.46
C GLU A 261 -28.24 5.77 -8.74
N ARG A 262 -29.42 5.79 -9.37
CA ARG A 262 -30.69 6.09 -8.66
C ARG A 262 -31.00 5.05 -7.59
N ALA A 263 -30.70 3.78 -7.87
CA ALA A 263 -30.82 2.67 -6.93
C ALA A 263 -29.55 2.44 -6.08
N ARG A 264 -28.69 3.45 -5.90
CA ARG A 264 -27.38 3.27 -5.24
C ARG A 264 -27.48 2.73 -3.81
N VAL A 265 -28.48 3.18 -3.03
CA VAL A 265 -28.65 2.74 -1.64
C VAL A 265 -28.98 1.25 -1.60
N VAL A 266 -29.89 0.81 -2.47
CA VAL A 266 -30.30 -0.59 -2.59
C VAL A 266 -29.13 -1.45 -3.06
N THR A 267 -28.41 -1.04 -4.12
CA THR A 267 -27.27 -1.82 -4.63
C THR A 267 -26.13 -1.94 -3.62
N VAL A 268 -25.85 -0.88 -2.86
CA VAL A 268 -24.87 -0.94 -1.77
C VAL A 268 -25.36 -1.89 -0.67
N ALA A 269 -26.60 -1.77 -0.22
CA ALA A 269 -27.18 -2.66 0.80
C ALA A 269 -27.13 -4.13 0.37
N LEU A 270 -27.51 -4.43 -0.89
CA LEU A 270 -27.45 -5.79 -1.44
C LEU A 270 -26.01 -6.31 -1.56
N SER A 271 -25.05 -5.45 -1.91
CA SER A 271 -23.64 -5.86 -1.99
C SER A 271 -23.07 -6.19 -0.62
N VAL A 272 -23.40 -5.38 0.40
CA VAL A 272 -23.02 -5.63 1.79
C VAL A 272 -23.69 -6.90 2.32
N ALA A 273 -24.98 -7.09 2.04
CA ALA A 273 -25.70 -8.31 2.39
C ALA A 273 -25.09 -9.55 1.73
N ALA A 274 -24.73 -9.48 0.43
CA ALA A 274 -24.08 -10.58 -0.27
C ALA A 274 -22.71 -10.93 0.33
N LEU A 275 -21.91 -9.93 0.71
CA LEU A 275 -20.64 -10.15 1.41
C LEU A 275 -20.85 -10.75 2.81
N ALA A 276 -21.88 -10.32 3.54
CA ALA A 276 -22.23 -10.88 4.85
C ALA A 276 -22.70 -12.34 4.74
N VAL A 277 -23.51 -12.67 3.73
CA VAL A 277 -23.91 -14.06 3.42
C VAL A 277 -22.68 -14.88 3.05
N ALA A 278 -21.83 -14.40 2.14
CA ALA A 278 -20.59 -15.10 1.77
C ALA A 278 -19.69 -15.33 3.00
N PHE A 279 -19.60 -14.36 3.91
CA PHE A 279 -18.86 -14.51 5.16
C PHE A 279 -19.47 -15.61 6.04
N ALA A 280 -20.79 -15.59 6.25
CA ALA A 280 -21.48 -16.58 7.08
C ALA A 280 -21.37 -18.00 6.51
N GLU A 281 -21.48 -18.14 5.18
CA GLU A 281 -21.37 -19.42 4.48
C GLU A 281 -19.93 -19.97 4.49
N LEU A 282 -18.91 -19.11 4.34
CA LEU A 282 -17.51 -19.57 4.30
C LEU A 282 -16.90 -19.73 5.70
N PHE A 283 -17.43 -19.02 6.69
CA PHE A 283 -16.89 -18.95 8.04
C PHE A 283 -17.99 -19.08 9.10
N PRO A 284 -18.65 -20.24 9.21
CA PRO A 284 -19.66 -20.44 10.23
C PRO A 284 -19.02 -20.30 11.63
N VAL A 285 -19.71 -19.55 12.48
CA VAL A 285 -19.28 -19.22 13.84
C VAL A 285 -20.13 -19.99 14.84
N GLU A 286 -19.48 -20.82 15.64
CA GLU A 286 -20.07 -21.53 16.77
C GLU A 286 -19.57 -20.89 18.07
N ALA A 287 -20.47 -20.30 18.86
CA ALA A 287 -20.13 -19.66 20.12
C ALA A 287 -20.97 -20.25 21.26
N THR A 288 -20.32 -20.75 22.31
CA THR A 288 -20.96 -21.31 23.51
C THR A 288 -21.28 -20.23 24.57
N SER A 289 -20.66 -19.05 24.46
CA SER A 289 -20.84 -17.89 25.36
C SER A 289 -20.57 -16.58 24.60
N ALA A 290 -20.31 -15.46 25.30
CA ALA A 290 -20.09 -14.16 24.68
C ALA A 290 -18.97 -14.18 23.62
N LEU A 291 -19.32 -13.73 22.40
CA LEU A 291 -18.58 -13.92 21.14
C LEU A 291 -17.12 -13.39 21.15
N PHE A 292 -16.82 -12.43 22.02
CA PHE A 292 -15.52 -11.73 22.04
C PHE A 292 -14.62 -12.07 23.23
N THR A 293 -15.13 -12.81 24.22
CA THR A 293 -14.42 -13.01 25.50
C THR A 293 -14.02 -14.45 25.78
N SER A 294 -14.65 -15.43 25.12
CA SER A 294 -14.30 -16.85 25.32
C SER A 294 -13.41 -17.41 24.20
N ARG A 295 -12.39 -18.19 24.60
CA ARG A 295 -11.58 -19.04 23.70
C ARG A 295 -12.40 -20.12 22.99
N ASP A 296 -13.58 -20.43 23.52
CA ASP A 296 -14.47 -21.48 23.03
C ASP A 296 -15.24 -21.05 21.78
N THR A 297 -15.13 -19.78 21.34
CA THR A 297 -15.69 -19.34 20.04
C THR A 297 -14.89 -19.95 18.91
N ILE A 298 -15.50 -20.88 18.19
CA ILE A 298 -14.91 -21.59 17.06
C ILE A 298 -15.41 -20.92 15.78
N VAL A 299 -14.49 -20.34 15.02
CA VAL A 299 -14.75 -19.89 13.64
C VAL A 299 -14.17 -20.97 12.73
N ARG A 300 -15.02 -21.65 11.97
CA ARG A 300 -14.56 -22.66 11.01
C ARG A 300 -14.12 -21.97 9.73
N ASN A 301 -13.21 -22.61 8.99
CA ASN A 301 -12.80 -22.17 7.67
C ASN A 301 -13.20 -23.24 6.65
N LEU A 302 -14.16 -22.92 5.79
CA LEU A 302 -14.61 -23.82 4.73
C LEU A 302 -13.87 -23.60 3.40
N ILE A 303 -12.91 -22.67 3.36
CA ILE A 303 -12.08 -22.44 2.18
C ILE A 303 -10.99 -23.51 2.08
N THR A 304 -11.09 -24.35 1.05
CA THR A 304 -10.12 -25.39 0.71
C THR A 304 -9.39 -25.09 -0.60
N PRO A 305 -8.24 -25.74 -0.88
CA PRO A 305 -7.61 -25.67 -2.20
C PRO A 305 -8.58 -26.01 -3.33
N ASP A 306 -9.37 -27.08 -3.18
CA ASP A 306 -10.36 -27.52 -4.17
C ASP A 306 -11.45 -26.46 -4.38
N TRP A 307 -11.93 -25.83 -3.30
CA TRP A 307 -12.87 -24.71 -3.39
C TRP A 307 -12.26 -23.54 -4.17
N THR A 308 -11.00 -23.17 -3.89
CA THR A 308 -10.34 -22.06 -4.60
C THR A 308 -10.11 -22.39 -6.08
N GLU A 309 -9.76 -23.63 -6.40
CA GLU A 309 -9.62 -24.09 -7.77
C GLU A 309 -10.96 -24.04 -8.52
N ALA A 310 -12.03 -24.56 -7.92
CA ALA A 310 -13.37 -24.54 -8.48
C ALA A 310 -13.89 -23.11 -8.71
N MET A 311 -13.69 -22.20 -7.74
CA MET A 311 -14.00 -20.79 -7.86
C MET A 311 -13.27 -20.16 -9.06
N LEU A 312 -11.96 -20.36 -9.18
CA LEU A 312 -11.17 -19.80 -10.28
C LEU A 312 -11.49 -20.42 -11.64
N ARG A 313 -11.77 -21.73 -11.69
CA ARG A 313 -12.21 -22.41 -12.92
C ARG A 313 -13.51 -21.78 -13.45
N THR A 314 -14.41 -21.41 -12.55
CA THR A 314 -15.71 -20.77 -12.83
C THR A 314 -15.54 -19.30 -13.26
N LEU A 315 -14.86 -18.49 -12.43
CA LEU A 315 -14.76 -17.04 -12.64
C LEU A 315 -13.80 -16.66 -13.77
N VAL A 316 -12.71 -17.39 -13.93
CA VAL A 316 -11.75 -17.19 -15.04
C VAL A 316 -12.07 -18.16 -16.20
N SER A 317 -13.36 -18.46 -16.44
CA SER A 317 -13.80 -19.32 -17.55
C SER A 317 -13.79 -18.57 -18.89
N ARG A 318 -14.05 -19.28 -20.01
CA ARG A 318 -14.25 -18.64 -21.33
C ARG A 318 -15.30 -17.52 -21.26
N ALA A 319 -16.41 -17.76 -20.57
CA ALA A 319 -17.47 -16.76 -20.40
C ALA A 319 -17.02 -15.56 -19.54
N GLY A 320 -16.32 -15.82 -18.43
CA GLY A 320 -15.81 -14.75 -17.55
C GLY A 320 -14.77 -13.88 -18.23
N VAL A 321 -13.81 -14.48 -18.94
CA VAL A 321 -12.80 -13.74 -19.72
C VAL A 321 -13.46 -12.98 -20.87
N ALA A 322 -14.40 -13.60 -21.61
CA ALA A 322 -15.14 -12.92 -22.67
C ALA A 322 -15.93 -11.70 -22.14
N TYR A 323 -16.54 -11.81 -20.96
CA TYR A 323 -17.21 -10.69 -20.30
C TYR A 323 -16.24 -9.52 -20.03
N VAL A 324 -15.07 -9.80 -19.44
CA VAL A 324 -14.07 -8.77 -19.13
C VAL A 324 -13.63 -8.04 -20.40
N TYR A 325 -13.31 -8.78 -21.47
CA TYR A 325 -12.91 -8.17 -22.75
C TYR A 325 -14.05 -7.42 -23.44
N ALA A 326 -15.29 -7.93 -23.37
CA ALA A 326 -16.45 -7.27 -23.96
C ALA A 326 -16.78 -5.96 -23.22
N ALA A 327 -16.78 -5.97 -21.89
CA ALA A 327 -17.03 -4.79 -21.08
C ALA A 327 -15.95 -3.72 -21.28
N TRP A 328 -14.68 -4.15 -21.31
CA TRP A 328 -13.56 -3.28 -21.65
C TRP A 328 -13.70 -2.68 -23.06
N ALA A 329 -13.99 -3.50 -24.08
CA ALA A 329 -14.15 -3.06 -25.45
C ALA A 329 -15.30 -2.05 -25.60
N ALA A 330 -16.44 -2.29 -24.92
CA ALA A 330 -17.56 -1.37 -24.90
C ALA A 330 -17.20 -0.01 -24.26
N SER A 331 -16.48 -0.02 -23.13
CA SER A 331 -16.03 1.23 -22.49
C SER A 331 -14.99 1.99 -23.33
N THR A 332 -14.11 1.28 -24.02
CA THR A 332 -13.11 1.86 -24.93
C THR A 332 -13.77 2.46 -26.16
N LEU A 333 -14.76 1.78 -26.73
CA LEU A 333 -15.55 2.30 -27.85
C LEU A 333 -16.34 3.55 -27.44
N ALA A 334 -16.82 3.59 -26.20
CA ALA A 334 -17.51 4.75 -25.67
C ALA A 334 -16.59 5.97 -25.58
N ASP A 335 -15.39 5.82 -25.00
CA ASP A 335 -14.34 6.87 -25.00
C ASP A 335 -13.95 7.27 -26.43
N ALA A 336 -13.92 6.31 -27.36
CA ALA A 336 -13.59 6.57 -28.76
C ALA A 336 -14.62 7.47 -29.45
N SER A 337 -15.90 7.30 -29.13
CA SER A 337 -17.02 7.95 -29.82
C SER A 337 -17.16 9.45 -29.55
N THR A 338 -16.67 9.93 -28.39
CA THR A 338 -16.82 11.34 -27.96
C THR A 338 -15.95 12.32 -28.73
N THR A 339 -15.11 11.83 -29.65
CA THR A 339 -13.93 12.55 -30.14
C THR A 339 -13.79 12.49 -31.67
N LEU A 340 -14.79 11.91 -32.36
CA LEU A 340 -14.86 11.74 -33.81
C LEU A 340 -15.25 13.03 -34.57
N VAL A 341 -14.98 14.21 -34.02
CA VAL A 341 -15.25 15.50 -34.66
C VAL A 341 -13.92 16.20 -35.00
N GLY A 342 -13.75 16.62 -36.27
CA GLY A 342 -12.65 17.50 -36.72
C GLY A 342 -11.47 16.85 -37.48
N ARG A 343 -10.65 17.69 -38.14
CA ARG A 343 -9.72 17.34 -39.23
C ARG A 343 -8.41 16.58 -38.91
N PRO A 344 -7.97 16.28 -37.65
CA PRO A 344 -7.00 15.21 -37.42
C PRO A 344 -7.71 13.93 -36.96
N ALA A 345 -8.76 13.49 -37.67
CA ALA A 345 -9.56 12.32 -37.29
C ALA A 345 -8.76 11.01 -37.41
N TYR A 346 -7.95 10.86 -38.46
CA TYR A 346 -7.25 9.60 -38.75
C TYR A 346 -6.12 9.28 -37.77
N ALA A 347 -5.25 10.26 -37.47
CA ALA A 347 -4.15 10.07 -36.51
C ALA A 347 -4.67 9.78 -35.09
N ARG A 348 -5.75 10.45 -34.66
CA ARG A 348 -6.41 10.20 -33.36
C ARG A 348 -7.05 8.81 -33.32
N PHE A 349 -7.66 8.38 -34.42
CA PHE A 349 -8.24 7.05 -34.54
C PHE A 349 -7.18 5.94 -34.51
N ALA A 350 -6.10 6.09 -35.30
CA ALA A 350 -4.99 5.14 -35.32
C ALA A 350 -4.30 5.01 -33.95
N GLY A 351 -4.02 6.12 -33.27
CA GLY A 351 -3.46 6.10 -31.91
C GLY A 351 -4.35 5.39 -30.88
N ARG A 352 -5.67 5.45 -31.05
CA ARG A 352 -6.63 4.74 -30.19
C ARG A 352 -6.71 3.25 -30.46
N ILE A 353 -6.63 2.83 -31.73
CA ILE A 353 -6.53 1.41 -32.08
C ILE A 353 -5.25 0.82 -31.46
N LEU A 354 -4.12 1.51 -31.59
CA LEU A 354 -2.86 1.07 -31.00
C LEU A 354 -2.95 0.97 -29.47
N ARG A 355 -3.58 1.97 -28.82
CA ARG A 355 -3.87 1.93 -27.38
C ARG A 355 -4.76 0.74 -27.00
N ALA A 356 -5.84 0.49 -27.74
CA ALA A 356 -6.73 -0.63 -27.48
C ALA A 356 -6.01 -1.97 -27.66
N ALA A 357 -5.20 -2.13 -28.73
CA ALA A 357 -4.41 -3.34 -28.96
C ALA A 357 -3.41 -3.60 -27.81
N TRP A 358 -2.72 -2.56 -27.35
CA TRP A 358 -1.84 -2.64 -26.17
C TRP A 358 -2.61 -3.06 -24.92
N CYS A 359 -3.73 -2.38 -24.61
CA CYS A 359 -4.54 -2.68 -23.44
C CYS A 359 -5.04 -4.12 -23.44
N GLY A 360 -5.55 -4.61 -24.58
CA GLY A 360 -6.00 -5.98 -24.74
C GLY A 360 -4.87 -6.99 -24.47
N ALA A 361 -3.72 -6.82 -25.11
CA ALA A 361 -2.57 -7.72 -24.91
C ALA A 361 -2.05 -7.68 -23.46
N TYR A 362 -2.05 -6.50 -22.84
CA TYR A 362 -1.59 -6.32 -21.46
C TYR A 362 -2.57 -6.90 -20.43
N MET A 363 -3.88 -6.80 -20.66
CA MET A 363 -4.89 -7.52 -19.87
C MET A 363 -4.67 -9.04 -19.96
N GLY A 364 -4.33 -9.54 -21.15
CA GLY A 364 -3.95 -10.93 -21.35
C GLY A 364 -2.75 -11.34 -20.50
N LEU A 365 -1.70 -10.51 -20.45
CA LEU A 365 -0.51 -10.73 -19.63
C LEU A 365 -0.84 -10.83 -18.13
N ILE A 366 -1.80 -10.03 -17.65
CA ILE A 366 -2.29 -10.07 -16.26
C ILE A 366 -3.07 -11.37 -15.97
N LEU A 367 -3.68 -12.02 -16.97
CA LEU A 367 -4.38 -13.28 -16.78
C LEU A 367 -3.43 -14.49 -16.71
N LEU A 368 -2.24 -14.43 -17.33
CA LEU A 368 -1.33 -15.58 -17.40
C LEU A 368 -0.94 -16.17 -16.03
N PRO A 369 -0.67 -15.39 -14.97
CA PRO A 369 -0.34 -15.93 -13.64
C PRO A 369 -1.38 -16.90 -13.07
N PHE A 370 -2.66 -16.80 -13.45
CA PHE A 370 -3.71 -17.72 -13.01
C PHE A 370 -3.45 -19.18 -13.44
N ARG A 371 -2.64 -19.41 -14.49
CA ARG A 371 -2.28 -20.76 -14.96
C ARG A 371 -1.67 -21.62 -13.85
N SER A 372 -0.95 -20.98 -12.93
CA SER A 372 -0.23 -21.64 -11.83
C SER A 372 -1.14 -22.32 -10.81
N ILE A 373 -2.42 -21.96 -10.77
CA ILE A 373 -3.40 -22.49 -9.80
C ILE A 373 -4.44 -23.37 -10.49
N THR A 374 -5.01 -22.91 -11.60
CA THR A 374 -6.11 -23.62 -12.27
C THR A 374 -5.64 -24.82 -13.11
N ASN A 375 -4.33 -25.03 -13.23
CA ASN A 375 -3.71 -26.06 -14.06
C ASN A 375 -4.31 -26.15 -15.48
N ARG A 376 -4.53 -24.99 -16.11
CA ARG A 376 -5.06 -24.86 -17.48
C ARG A 376 -4.33 -23.75 -18.21
N ASP A 377 -4.28 -23.85 -19.53
CA ASP A 377 -3.77 -22.76 -20.36
C ASP A 377 -4.74 -21.58 -20.37
N MET A 378 -4.19 -20.38 -20.23
CA MET A 378 -4.93 -19.12 -20.20
C MET A 378 -5.04 -18.48 -21.58
N LEU A 379 -4.10 -18.74 -22.49
CA LEU A 379 -4.10 -18.13 -23.82
C LEU A 379 -5.36 -18.47 -24.63
N PRO A 380 -5.88 -19.71 -24.65
CA PRO A 380 -7.10 -20.05 -25.39
C PRO A 380 -8.38 -19.41 -24.84
N LEU A 381 -8.33 -18.78 -23.65
CA LEU A 381 -9.45 -18.05 -23.08
C LEU A 381 -9.49 -16.59 -23.56
N ILE A 382 -8.37 -16.09 -24.10
CA ILE A 382 -8.24 -14.72 -24.59
C ILE A 382 -8.77 -14.66 -26.04
N PRO A 383 -9.56 -13.63 -26.41
CA PRO A 383 -10.09 -13.52 -27.77
C PRO A 383 -8.99 -13.38 -28.85
N PRO A 384 -9.06 -14.12 -29.98
CA PRO A 384 -8.18 -13.88 -31.12
C PRO A 384 -8.48 -12.52 -31.80
N PRO A 385 -7.47 -11.75 -32.26
CA PRO A 385 -6.03 -12.05 -32.28
C PRO A 385 -5.23 -11.59 -31.04
N ILE A 386 -5.90 -11.18 -29.96
CA ILE A 386 -5.27 -10.64 -28.75
C ILE A 386 -4.41 -11.70 -28.04
N ASP A 387 -4.81 -12.97 -28.12
CA ASP A 387 -4.06 -14.13 -27.64
C ASP A 387 -2.63 -14.19 -28.20
N ARG A 388 -2.46 -14.02 -29.52
CA ARG A 388 -1.17 -14.02 -30.21
C ARG A 388 -0.31 -12.85 -29.78
N ALA A 389 -0.91 -11.66 -29.67
CA ALA A 389 -0.22 -10.46 -29.20
C ALA A 389 0.23 -10.62 -27.73
N THR A 390 -0.61 -11.22 -26.89
CA THR A 390 -0.31 -11.53 -25.49
C THR A 390 0.87 -12.49 -25.39
N ALA A 391 0.87 -13.58 -26.17
CA ALA A 391 1.96 -14.55 -26.16
C ALA A 391 3.30 -13.90 -26.59
N ALA A 392 3.28 -13.10 -27.66
CA ALA A 392 4.47 -12.38 -28.11
C ALA A 392 4.98 -11.37 -27.07
N LEU A 393 4.06 -10.67 -26.39
CA LEU A 393 4.40 -9.73 -25.33
C LEU A 393 5.00 -10.45 -24.11
N ALA A 394 4.40 -11.56 -23.68
CA ALA A 394 4.88 -12.36 -22.55
C ALA A 394 6.32 -12.86 -22.79
N LEU A 395 6.60 -13.40 -23.96
CA LEU A 395 7.95 -13.87 -24.33
C LEU A 395 9.00 -12.75 -24.28
N ARG A 396 8.65 -11.54 -24.73
CA ARG A 396 9.57 -10.39 -24.73
C ARG A 396 9.81 -9.82 -23.33
N LEU A 397 8.84 -9.94 -22.43
CA LEU A 397 8.89 -9.38 -21.08
C LEU A 397 9.38 -10.37 -20.01
N GLU A 398 9.47 -11.66 -20.34
CA GLU A 398 9.96 -12.71 -19.44
C GLU A 398 11.30 -12.38 -18.76
N PRO A 399 12.34 -11.87 -19.47
CA PRO A 399 13.63 -11.55 -18.83
C PRO A 399 13.52 -10.48 -17.73
N LEU A 400 12.53 -9.59 -17.84
CA LEU A 400 12.31 -8.51 -16.89
C LEU A 400 11.50 -8.96 -15.66
N ARG A 401 10.86 -10.14 -15.73
CA ARG A 401 9.98 -10.69 -14.68
C ARG A 401 8.94 -9.68 -14.17
N VAL A 402 8.37 -8.90 -15.10
CA VAL A 402 7.42 -7.81 -14.81
C VAL A 402 5.98 -8.27 -14.54
N SER A 403 5.76 -9.58 -14.33
CA SER A 403 4.48 -10.12 -13.87
C SER A 403 4.70 -11.22 -12.84
N SER A 404 3.97 -11.18 -11.72
CA SER A 404 4.15 -12.11 -10.60
C SER A 404 2.84 -12.77 -10.13
N SER A 405 2.97 -13.95 -9.52
CA SER A 405 1.90 -14.66 -8.77
C SER A 405 1.93 -14.39 -7.25
N TYR A 406 2.73 -13.42 -6.79
CA TYR A 406 2.72 -12.90 -5.41
C TYR A 406 2.93 -13.93 -4.26
N GLY A 407 3.87 -14.87 -4.40
CA GLY A 407 4.09 -15.98 -3.44
C GLY A 407 4.67 -15.68 -2.04
N LEU A 408 5.20 -14.48 -1.76
CA LEU A 408 5.83 -14.10 -0.48
C LEU A 408 4.92 -14.35 0.74
N PHE A 409 3.62 -14.06 0.60
CA PHE A 409 2.66 -14.18 1.70
C PHE A 409 2.38 -15.62 2.16
N ARG A 410 2.80 -16.62 1.37
CA ARG A 410 2.59 -18.04 1.69
C ARG A 410 3.22 -18.46 3.03
N ARG A 411 4.33 -17.84 3.43
CA ARG A 411 5.25 -18.37 4.47
C ARG A 411 5.56 -17.39 5.60
N MET A 412 4.86 -16.25 5.66
CA MET A 412 5.15 -15.20 6.65
C MET A 412 4.75 -15.56 8.09
N THR A 413 3.98 -16.62 8.34
CA THR A 413 3.61 -17.04 9.70
C THR A 413 4.73 -17.81 10.41
N GLY A 414 5.77 -18.25 9.70
CA GLY A 414 6.85 -19.08 10.26
C GLY A 414 6.46 -20.51 10.63
N VAL A 415 5.16 -20.83 10.63
CA VAL A 415 4.60 -22.14 10.97
C VAL A 415 4.47 -23.00 9.72
N GLY A 416 4.96 -24.25 9.79
CA GLY A 416 4.90 -25.26 8.73
C GLY A 416 6.28 -25.89 8.44
N PRO A 417 6.31 -27.04 7.73
CA PRO A 417 7.56 -27.69 7.35
C PRO A 417 8.34 -26.80 6.35
N ALA A 418 9.66 -26.70 6.53
CA ALA A 418 10.53 -26.05 5.56
C ALA A 418 10.67 -26.95 4.31
N PRO A 419 10.69 -26.38 3.09
CA PRO A 419 11.02 -27.14 1.91
C PRO A 419 12.45 -27.70 2.05
N ASN A 420 12.59 -29.02 1.89
CA ASN A 420 13.87 -29.73 1.76
C ASN A 420 14.71 -29.94 3.04
N HIS A 421 14.22 -29.62 4.25
CA HIS A 421 15.05 -29.72 5.47
C HIS A 421 14.47 -30.53 6.64
N GLY A 422 13.33 -31.20 6.51
CA GLY A 422 12.78 -32.06 7.58
C GLY A 422 12.35 -31.35 8.88
N GLY A 423 12.85 -30.13 9.14
CA GLY A 423 12.39 -29.19 10.16
C GLY A 423 11.54 -28.05 9.58
N GLY A 424 10.89 -27.27 10.44
CA GLY A 424 10.33 -25.94 10.18
C GLY A 424 11.38 -24.85 9.92
N PHE A 425 10.90 -23.63 9.66
CA PHE A 425 11.73 -22.50 9.23
C PHE A 425 12.80 -22.11 10.26
N GLY A 426 13.98 -21.68 9.79
CA GLY A 426 15.09 -21.29 10.67
C GLY A 426 15.71 -22.44 11.48
N GLY A 427 15.35 -23.70 11.18
CA GLY A 427 15.80 -24.88 11.93
C GLY A 427 14.85 -25.30 13.06
N LEU A 428 13.64 -24.73 13.12
CA LEU A 428 12.62 -25.08 14.10
C LEU A 428 11.99 -26.46 13.81
N PRO A 429 11.23 -27.03 14.75
CA PRO A 429 10.14 -27.96 14.41
C PRO A 429 9.06 -27.26 13.57
N PRO A 430 8.26 -27.96 12.75
CA PRO A 430 7.24 -27.39 11.83
C PRO A 430 6.13 -26.51 12.46
N SER A 431 6.21 -26.15 13.73
CA SER A 431 5.13 -25.54 14.51
C SER A 431 5.56 -24.44 15.47
N VAL A 432 6.84 -24.07 15.54
CA VAL A 432 7.28 -23.02 16.47
C VAL A 432 7.09 -21.65 15.82
N PRO A 433 6.25 -20.77 16.39
CA PRO A 433 5.98 -19.46 15.83
C PRO A 433 7.02 -18.48 16.36
N ALA A 434 8.17 -18.39 15.69
CA ALA A 434 9.18 -17.41 16.05
C ALA A 434 9.81 -16.76 14.81
N VAL A 435 10.28 -15.53 14.98
CA VAL A 435 10.92 -14.74 13.94
C VAL A 435 12.42 -15.01 13.97
N PRO A 436 13.01 -15.60 12.93
CA PRO A 436 14.45 -15.73 12.84
C PRO A 436 15.08 -14.36 12.62
N VAL A 437 16.05 -14.02 13.46
CA VAL A 437 16.78 -12.75 13.42
C VAL A 437 18.27 -13.03 13.56
N VAL A 438 19.06 -12.49 12.63
CA VAL A 438 20.52 -12.56 12.70
C VAL A 438 21.02 -11.36 13.52
N VAL A 439 21.61 -11.63 14.68
CA VAL A 439 22.25 -10.62 15.53
C VAL A 439 23.74 -10.64 15.25
N LEU A 440 24.24 -9.54 14.70
CA LEU A 440 25.65 -9.34 14.37
C LEU A 440 26.37 -8.73 15.57
N GLU A 441 27.55 -9.25 15.88
CA GLU A 441 28.35 -8.84 17.04
C GLU A 441 29.80 -8.55 16.60
N THR A 442 30.40 -7.56 17.23
CA THR A 442 31.80 -7.15 16.99
C THR A 442 32.60 -7.14 18.29
N SER A 443 33.90 -7.39 18.20
CA SER A 443 34.80 -7.41 19.36
C SER A 443 36.20 -6.89 19.02
N SER A 444 36.85 -6.24 19.98
CA SER A 444 38.24 -5.80 19.89
C SER A 444 39.24 -6.77 20.55
N ASP A 445 38.77 -7.63 21.45
CA ASP A 445 39.58 -8.51 22.30
C ASP A 445 39.20 -10.00 22.22
N GLY A 446 38.09 -10.33 21.54
CA GLY A 446 37.53 -11.68 21.45
C GLY A 446 36.75 -12.13 22.69
N ALA A 447 36.82 -11.39 23.79
CA ALA A 447 36.14 -11.69 25.05
C ALA A 447 34.83 -10.90 25.19
N ASN A 448 34.87 -9.59 24.92
CA ASN A 448 33.73 -8.69 25.03
C ASN A 448 33.12 -8.44 23.65
N TRP A 449 31.87 -8.85 23.47
CA TRP A 449 31.14 -8.74 22.20
C TRP A 449 30.04 -7.70 22.31
N THR A 450 29.94 -6.82 21.31
CA THR A 450 28.92 -5.76 21.23
C THR A 450 28.05 -5.99 20.01
N GLU A 451 26.72 -6.00 20.22
CA GLU A 451 25.74 -6.12 19.14
C GLU A 451 25.76 -4.88 18.23
N VAL A 452 25.74 -5.10 16.92
CA VAL A 452 25.60 -4.06 15.90
C VAL A 452 24.13 -3.67 15.78
N LYS A 453 23.82 -2.38 15.92
CA LYS A 453 22.44 -1.89 15.92
C LYS A 453 21.99 -1.50 14.52
N PHE A 454 20.99 -2.22 14.01
CA PHE A 454 20.23 -1.87 12.80
C PHE A 454 19.11 -0.88 13.11
N ARG A 455 18.75 -0.01 12.16
CA ARG A 455 17.80 1.11 12.37
C ARG A 455 16.37 0.66 12.64
N TYR A 456 15.94 -0.42 12.01
CA TYR A 456 14.56 -0.89 11.97
C TYR A 456 14.40 -2.39 12.22
N ALA A 457 15.38 -3.23 11.85
CA ALA A 457 15.33 -4.67 12.10
C ALA A 457 15.29 -4.98 13.62
N PRO A 458 14.61 -6.03 14.09
CA PRO A 458 14.63 -6.40 15.52
C PRO A 458 16.05 -6.59 16.07
N GLY A 459 16.26 -6.22 17.33
CA GLY A 459 17.57 -6.19 18.00
C GLY A 459 17.41 -6.23 19.51
N ASP A 460 17.74 -5.15 20.23
CA ASP A 460 17.51 -5.06 21.67
C ASP A 460 16.04 -5.42 22.03
N PRO A 461 15.80 -6.43 22.89
CA PRO A 461 14.45 -6.83 23.31
C PRO A 461 13.59 -5.74 23.94
N ARG A 462 14.23 -4.70 24.52
CA ARG A 462 13.56 -3.54 25.11
C ARG A 462 13.20 -2.47 24.09
N ARG A 463 13.65 -2.60 22.84
CA ARG A 463 13.38 -1.63 21.78
C ARG A 463 12.03 -1.94 21.12
N PRO A 464 11.06 -0.99 21.12
CA PRO A 464 9.83 -1.17 20.37
C PRO A 464 10.11 -1.21 18.86
N PRO A 465 9.33 -1.98 18.08
CA PRO A 465 9.36 -1.89 16.63
C PRO A 465 9.01 -0.47 16.16
N ARG A 466 9.54 -0.05 15.01
CA ARG A 466 9.39 1.34 14.51
C ARG A 466 8.45 1.38 13.30
N ARG A 467 7.76 2.51 13.11
CA ARG A 467 7.09 2.83 11.84
C ARG A 467 8.12 3.42 10.87
N THR A 468 8.20 2.85 9.67
CA THR A 468 9.08 3.33 8.59
C THR A 468 8.35 3.52 7.27
N ALA A 469 7.24 2.84 7.01
CA ALA A 469 6.50 3.03 5.77
C ALA A 469 6.05 4.52 5.61
N PRO A 470 6.13 5.11 4.40
CA PRO A 470 6.36 4.47 3.10
C PRO A 470 7.83 4.24 2.71
N HIS A 471 8.79 4.61 3.56
CA HIS A 471 10.20 4.27 3.36
C HIS A 471 10.41 2.75 3.49
N GLN A 472 11.22 2.20 2.60
CA GLN A 472 11.62 0.79 2.59
C GLN A 472 13.10 0.67 2.98
N PRO A 473 13.44 0.34 4.23
CA PRO A 473 14.82 0.13 4.63
C PRO A 473 15.32 -1.20 4.06
N ARG A 474 16.08 -1.14 2.95
CA ARG A 474 16.40 -2.33 2.15
C ARG A 474 17.41 -3.24 2.85
N LEU A 475 18.34 -2.68 3.62
CA LEU A 475 19.29 -3.45 4.44
C LEU A 475 18.56 -4.22 5.54
N ASP A 476 17.80 -3.53 6.39
CA ASP A 476 17.02 -4.12 7.48
C ASP A 476 16.01 -5.16 6.98
N TRP A 477 15.36 -4.89 5.84
CA TRP A 477 14.46 -5.85 5.21
C TRP A 477 15.20 -7.10 4.71
N GLN A 478 16.40 -6.93 4.15
CA GLN A 478 17.20 -8.07 3.69
C GLN A 478 17.75 -8.92 4.83
N MET A 479 17.99 -8.35 6.01
CA MET A 479 18.35 -9.12 7.20
C MET A 479 17.28 -10.17 7.56
N TRP A 480 15.99 -9.87 7.35
CA TRP A 480 14.92 -10.84 7.55
C TRP A 480 15.02 -12.03 6.59
N PHE A 481 15.33 -11.78 5.31
CA PHE A 481 15.56 -12.86 4.34
C PHE A 481 16.84 -13.65 4.62
N ALA A 482 17.92 -12.98 5.02
CA ALA A 482 19.18 -13.64 5.37
C ALA A 482 18.97 -14.64 6.53
N ALA A 483 18.14 -14.29 7.51
CA ALA A 483 17.83 -15.13 8.65
C ALA A 483 17.08 -16.43 8.29
N LEU A 484 16.41 -16.48 7.13
CA LEU A 484 15.73 -17.69 6.65
C LEU A 484 16.68 -18.73 6.04
N GLY A 485 17.92 -18.34 5.72
CA GLY A 485 18.89 -19.18 5.04
C GLY A 485 20.23 -19.23 5.75
N THR A 486 21.31 -19.25 4.97
CA THR A 486 22.70 -19.22 5.45
C THR A 486 23.44 -18.04 4.84
N TYR A 487 24.49 -17.56 5.50
CA TYR A 487 25.29 -16.43 5.02
C TYR A 487 25.97 -16.71 3.67
N HIS A 488 26.21 -17.98 3.31
CA HIS A 488 26.80 -18.37 2.03
C HIS A 488 26.00 -17.89 0.81
N HIS A 489 24.68 -17.74 0.94
CA HIS A 489 23.80 -17.24 -0.11
C HIS A 489 23.59 -15.71 -0.03
N ASN A 490 24.24 -15.05 0.92
CA ASN A 490 24.10 -13.63 1.21
C ASN A 490 25.47 -12.93 1.19
N PRO A 491 26.11 -12.82 0.01
CA PRO A 491 27.46 -12.25 -0.09
C PRO A 491 27.51 -10.79 0.44
N TRP A 492 26.44 -10.02 0.23
CA TRP A 492 26.31 -8.64 0.76
C TRP A 492 26.42 -8.58 2.30
N PHE A 493 25.97 -9.62 3.01
CA PHE A 493 26.07 -9.69 4.47
C PHE A 493 27.52 -9.92 4.90
N VAL A 494 28.25 -10.78 4.18
CA VAL A 494 29.66 -11.00 4.46
C VAL A 494 30.50 -9.77 4.12
N HIS A 495 30.11 -9.02 3.09
CA HIS A 495 30.71 -7.72 2.79
C HIS A 495 30.49 -6.70 3.91
N LEU A 496 29.29 -6.67 4.51
CA LEU A 496 29.01 -5.83 5.68
C LEU A 496 29.95 -6.19 6.84
N CYS A 497 30.15 -7.49 7.11
CA CYS A 497 31.12 -7.96 8.10
C CYS A 497 32.54 -7.46 7.81
N TYR A 498 32.99 -7.55 6.56
CA TYR A 498 34.31 -7.04 6.14
C TYR A 498 34.44 -5.53 6.37
N LYS A 499 33.44 -4.74 5.97
CA LYS A 499 33.47 -3.27 6.15
C LYS A 499 33.47 -2.86 7.62
N LEU A 500 32.77 -3.61 8.48
CA LEU A 500 32.81 -3.39 9.92
C LEU A 500 34.21 -3.59 10.49
N LEU A 501 34.92 -4.65 10.07
CA LEU A 501 36.30 -4.93 10.49
C LEU A 501 37.29 -3.90 9.94
N ARG A 502 37.09 -3.45 8.71
CA ARG A 502 37.94 -2.42 8.10
C ARG A 502 37.82 -1.08 8.83
N GLY A 503 36.62 -0.77 9.34
CA GLY A 503 36.34 0.43 10.15
C GLY A 503 36.47 1.75 9.40
N THR A 504 36.60 1.72 8.07
CA THR A 504 36.60 2.93 7.23
C THR A 504 35.18 3.49 7.15
N PRO A 505 34.98 4.81 7.42
CA PRO A 505 33.70 5.45 7.18
C PRO A 505 33.26 5.21 5.74
N SER A 506 32.08 4.62 5.58
CA SER A 506 31.52 4.26 4.27
C SER A 506 30.02 4.47 4.28
N PRO A 507 29.40 4.83 3.14
CA PRO A 507 27.96 4.96 3.05
C PRO A 507 27.21 3.66 3.42
N ALA A 508 27.88 2.51 3.30
CA ALA A 508 27.35 1.21 3.71
C ALA A 508 27.14 1.12 5.23
N LEU A 509 28.09 1.62 6.03
CA LEU A 509 27.97 1.63 7.48
C LEU A 509 27.00 2.71 7.98
N ASP A 510 26.79 3.78 7.21
CA ASP A 510 25.79 4.81 7.51
C ASP A 510 24.36 4.28 7.48
N LEU A 511 24.11 3.12 6.86
CA LEU A 511 22.81 2.44 6.89
C LEU A 511 22.48 1.87 8.29
N LEU A 512 23.49 1.64 9.13
CA LEU A 512 23.31 1.20 10.52
C LEU A 512 22.81 2.35 11.40
N GLU A 513 22.26 2.03 12.57
CA GLU A 513 21.86 3.05 13.55
C GLU A 513 23.06 3.60 14.30
N GLU A 514 23.92 2.69 14.76
CA GLU A 514 25.14 3.01 15.49
C GLU A 514 26.27 2.12 14.95
N PRO A 515 27.12 2.61 14.03
CA PRO A 515 28.32 1.87 13.63
C PRO A 515 29.29 1.73 14.82
N PRO A 516 30.16 0.70 14.85
CA PRO A 516 31.12 0.50 15.93
C PRO A 516 31.99 1.74 16.17
N ARG A 517 32.09 2.19 17.42
CA ARG A 517 32.88 3.38 17.80
C ARG A 517 34.39 3.19 17.67
N ARG A 518 34.84 1.94 17.74
CA ARG A 518 36.24 1.54 17.57
C ARG A 518 36.26 0.46 16.51
N VAL A 519 37.33 0.45 15.70
CA VAL A 519 37.55 -0.58 14.69
C VAL A 519 37.66 -1.95 15.38
N PRO A 520 36.70 -2.86 15.16
CA PRO A 520 36.73 -4.18 15.76
C PRO A 520 37.76 -5.07 15.06
N LYS A 521 38.35 -6.01 15.79
CA LYS A 521 39.28 -7.01 15.24
C LYS A 521 38.56 -8.29 14.81
N LEU A 522 37.41 -8.55 15.40
CA LEU A 522 36.62 -9.76 15.17
C LEU A 522 35.15 -9.42 14.98
N VAL A 523 34.49 -10.19 14.13
CA VAL A 523 33.05 -10.12 13.87
C VAL A 523 32.47 -11.53 13.88
N ARG A 524 31.27 -11.70 14.42
CA ARG A 524 30.51 -12.96 14.42
C ARG A 524 29.01 -12.66 14.34
N ALA A 525 28.19 -13.65 14.02
CA ALA A 525 26.74 -13.51 14.11
C ALA A 525 26.05 -14.76 14.65
N TRP A 526 24.97 -14.52 15.39
CA TRP A 526 24.12 -15.56 15.96
C TRP A 526 22.72 -15.49 15.37
N LEU A 527 22.11 -16.65 15.17
CA LEU A 527 20.70 -16.75 14.88
C LEU A 527 19.93 -16.80 16.19
N TYR A 528 18.99 -15.87 16.34
CA TYR A 528 18.04 -15.82 17.45
C TYR A 528 16.62 -15.97 16.91
N HIS A 529 15.74 -16.42 17.79
CA HIS A 529 14.31 -16.42 17.59
C HIS A 529 13.68 -15.33 18.46
N TYR A 530 12.97 -14.42 17.81
CA TYR A 530 12.23 -13.34 18.45
C TYR A 530 10.74 -13.66 18.43
N ASP A 531 10.04 -13.31 19.50
CA ASP A 531 8.58 -13.27 19.55
C ASP A 531 8.15 -12.07 20.39
N PHE A 532 6.92 -11.59 20.20
CA PHE A 532 6.39 -10.53 21.03
C PHE A 532 6.09 -11.03 22.44
N THR A 533 6.41 -10.19 23.42
CA THR A 533 5.87 -10.36 24.78
C THR A 533 4.35 -10.15 24.75
N ARG A 534 3.64 -10.74 25.71
CA ARG A 534 2.18 -10.63 25.80
C ARG A 534 1.74 -9.94 27.09
N VAL A 535 0.67 -9.17 26.97
CA VAL A 535 -0.08 -8.64 28.12
C VAL A 535 -0.67 -9.82 28.91
N PRO A 536 -0.69 -9.78 30.26
CA PRO A 536 -1.26 -10.85 31.09
C PRO A 536 -2.78 -10.90 30.98
N THR A 537 -3.25 -11.53 29.91
CA THR A 537 -4.67 -11.80 29.65
C THR A 537 -4.99 -13.28 29.86
N PRO A 538 -6.26 -13.64 30.15
CA PRO A 538 -6.67 -15.05 30.28
C PRO A 538 -6.44 -15.88 29.00
N TRP A 539 -6.34 -15.20 27.86
CA TRP A 539 -6.11 -15.81 26.55
C TRP A 539 -4.69 -15.65 26.02
N ALA A 540 -3.72 -15.20 26.84
CA ALA A 540 -2.32 -15.23 26.46
C ALA A 540 -1.87 -16.69 26.21
N ILE A 541 -1.05 -16.90 25.17
CA ILE A 541 -0.53 -18.24 24.86
C ILE A 541 0.59 -18.56 25.86
N PRO A 542 0.50 -19.67 26.64
CA PRO A 542 1.47 -19.96 27.72
C PRO A 542 2.91 -20.18 27.25
N SER A 543 3.13 -20.50 25.98
CA SER A 543 4.47 -20.65 25.39
C SER A 543 5.22 -19.33 25.21
N ASN A 544 4.52 -18.19 25.31
CA ASN A 544 5.10 -16.88 25.10
C ASN A 544 5.52 -16.26 26.44
N THR A 545 6.44 -15.32 26.39
CA THR A 545 6.79 -14.51 27.57
C THR A 545 5.61 -13.58 27.90
N ILE A 546 4.97 -13.84 29.03
CA ILE A 546 3.87 -13.04 29.57
C ILE A 546 4.45 -12.02 30.55
N LEU A 547 4.14 -10.74 30.34
CA LEU A 547 4.59 -9.68 31.23
C LEU A 547 3.90 -9.77 32.60
N SER A 548 4.60 -9.34 33.65
CA SER A 548 4.04 -9.27 35.01
C SER A 548 2.76 -8.42 35.03
N PRO A 549 1.69 -8.85 35.75
CA PRO A 549 0.49 -8.03 35.97
C PRO A 549 0.80 -6.64 36.56
N ASP A 550 1.88 -6.53 37.32
CA ASP A 550 2.27 -5.30 38.01
C ASP A 550 2.83 -4.24 37.05
N CYS A 551 3.33 -4.63 35.88
CA CYS A 551 3.76 -3.72 34.82
C CYS A 551 2.67 -2.73 34.38
N PHE A 552 1.39 -3.10 34.53
CA PHE A 552 0.25 -2.29 34.11
C PHE A 552 -0.48 -1.63 35.30
N ARG A 553 -0.13 -1.99 36.55
CA ARG A 553 -0.72 -1.41 37.78
C ARG A 553 0.11 -0.27 38.37
N LEU A 554 1.40 -0.23 38.08
CA LEU A 554 2.33 0.72 38.66
C LEU A 554 2.16 2.12 38.03
N LYS A 555 1.59 3.06 38.79
CA LYS A 555 1.41 4.48 38.40
C LYS A 555 2.74 5.24 38.16
N ASN A 556 3.85 4.71 38.68
CA ASN A 556 5.16 5.34 38.62
C ASN A 556 6.12 4.49 37.79
N ALA A 557 6.59 5.04 36.68
CA ALA A 557 7.51 4.34 35.78
C ALA A 557 8.88 3.99 36.42
N ALA A 558 9.24 4.61 37.56
CA ALA A 558 10.40 4.25 38.38
C ALA A 558 10.21 2.94 39.19
N ALA A 559 8.98 2.58 39.53
CA ALA A 559 8.67 1.34 40.23
C ALA A 559 8.54 0.16 39.25
N ALA A 560 8.00 0.40 38.05
CA ALA A 560 7.96 -0.59 36.96
C ALA A 560 9.36 -0.94 36.44
N ALA A 561 10.32 0.00 36.52
CA ALA A 561 11.72 -0.24 36.15
C ALA A 561 12.49 -1.17 37.13
N LYS A 562 11.91 -1.52 38.29
CA LYS A 562 12.48 -2.49 39.23
C LYS A 562 12.09 -3.94 38.92
N GLU A 563 11.05 -4.17 38.12
CA GLU A 563 10.77 -5.49 37.55
C GLU A 563 11.51 -5.61 36.21
N ASP A 564 12.38 -6.61 36.08
CA ASP A 564 13.28 -6.78 34.92
C ASP A 564 12.55 -6.90 33.58
N ASP A 565 11.28 -7.34 33.62
CA ASP A 565 10.48 -7.69 32.44
C ASP A 565 9.58 -6.56 31.91
N CYS A 566 9.24 -5.54 32.71
CA CYS A 566 8.21 -4.54 32.37
C CYS A 566 8.54 -3.58 31.22
N GLY A 567 9.73 -3.70 30.62
CA GLY A 567 10.16 -2.94 29.44
C GLY A 567 10.41 -3.80 28.19
N LEU A 568 10.10 -5.10 28.22
CA LEU A 568 10.35 -6.01 27.11
C LEU A 568 9.22 -5.96 26.08
N TYR A 569 9.56 -5.64 24.83
CA TYR A 569 8.68 -5.80 23.68
C TYR A 569 8.86 -7.17 23.03
N TRP A 570 10.07 -7.73 23.15
CA TRP A 570 10.45 -9.00 22.56
C TRP A 570 10.91 -9.98 23.62
N ALA A 571 10.54 -11.24 23.44
CA ALA A 571 11.28 -12.37 23.95
C ALA A 571 12.29 -12.81 22.89
N ARG A 572 13.54 -13.13 23.29
CA ARG A 572 14.52 -13.70 22.35
C ARG A 572 15.16 -14.95 22.91
N ALA A 573 15.32 -15.97 22.07
CA ALA A 573 16.01 -17.22 22.39
C ALA A 573 17.14 -17.48 21.39
N LYS A 574 18.32 -17.84 21.90
CA LYS A 574 19.50 -18.14 21.08
C LYS A 574 19.34 -19.52 20.42
N VAL A 575 19.59 -19.61 19.12
CA VAL A 575 19.35 -20.85 18.34
C VAL A 575 20.66 -21.53 18.01
N ARG A 576 21.48 -20.88 17.18
CA ARG A 576 22.74 -21.44 16.68
C ARG A 576 23.66 -20.33 16.20
N GLU A 577 24.93 -20.67 16.03
CA GLU A 577 25.86 -19.79 15.33
C GLU A 577 25.39 -19.64 13.88
N TYR A 578 25.29 -18.39 13.42
CA TYR A 578 24.95 -18.08 12.03
C TYR A 578 26.21 -17.82 11.21
N PHE A 579 27.16 -17.07 11.78
CA PHE A 579 28.41 -16.69 11.15
C PHE A 579 29.54 -16.77 12.19
N PRO A 580 30.62 -17.54 11.95
CA PRO A 580 31.66 -17.76 12.94
C PRO A 580 32.46 -16.48 13.23
N ALA A 581 33.18 -16.49 14.35
CA ALA A 581 34.11 -15.41 14.67
C ALA A 581 35.30 -15.41 13.70
N VAL A 582 35.43 -14.33 12.92
CA VAL A 582 36.50 -14.16 11.93
C VAL A 582 37.13 -12.77 12.01
N ASP A 583 38.37 -12.67 11.54
CA ASP A 583 39.09 -11.42 11.35
C ASP A 583 39.02 -10.92 9.90
N GLU A 584 39.64 -9.76 9.66
CA GLU A 584 39.60 -9.08 8.36
C GLU A 584 40.30 -9.89 7.27
N THR A 585 41.41 -10.56 7.61
CA THR A 585 42.26 -11.28 6.65
C THR A 585 41.53 -12.46 6.03
N ILE A 586 40.79 -13.21 6.85
CA ILE A 586 39.96 -14.34 6.39
C ILE A 586 38.91 -13.85 5.39
N LEU A 587 38.23 -12.73 5.69
CA LEU A 587 37.17 -12.20 4.84
C LEU A 587 37.70 -11.62 3.52
N LEU A 588 38.84 -10.95 3.57
CA LEU A 588 39.50 -10.39 2.40
C LEU A 588 39.84 -11.50 1.40
N ASP A 589 40.47 -12.58 1.87
CA ASP A 589 40.96 -13.67 1.02
C ASP A 589 39.84 -14.58 0.52
N GLN A 590 38.86 -14.91 1.36
CA GLN A 590 37.82 -15.88 1.02
C GLN A 590 36.61 -15.28 0.30
N VAL A 591 36.38 -13.97 0.40
CA VAL A 591 35.13 -13.35 -0.10
C VAL A 591 35.39 -12.11 -0.94
N VAL A 592 36.10 -11.11 -0.43
CA VAL A 592 36.25 -9.83 -1.14
C VAL A 592 37.02 -10.02 -2.45
N ARG A 593 38.18 -10.69 -2.41
CA ARG A 593 39.00 -10.96 -3.60
C ARG A 593 38.31 -11.87 -4.63
N PRO A 594 37.72 -13.02 -4.25
CA PRO A 594 37.01 -13.88 -5.20
C PRO A 594 35.79 -13.21 -5.88
N GLN A 595 35.13 -12.27 -5.19
CA GLN A 595 34.01 -11.51 -5.76
C GLN A 595 34.46 -10.29 -6.59
N GLY A 596 35.76 -9.96 -6.59
CA GLY A 596 36.30 -8.80 -7.29
C GLY A 596 35.83 -7.46 -6.71
N TRP A 597 35.51 -7.41 -5.41
CA TRP A 597 35.07 -6.18 -4.76
C TRP A 597 36.25 -5.26 -4.38
N PRO A 598 36.00 -3.94 -4.24
CA PRO A 598 37.05 -2.99 -3.88
C PRO A 598 37.66 -3.31 -2.50
N GLU A 599 38.98 -3.45 -2.43
CA GLU A 599 39.69 -3.70 -1.17
C GLU A 599 39.84 -2.43 -0.31
N SER A 600 39.82 -1.25 -0.94
CA SER A 600 39.95 0.06 -0.30
C SER A 600 38.91 1.03 -0.88
N PRO A 601 38.41 2.00 -0.08
CA PRO A 601 37.51 3.01 -0.58
C PRO A 601 38.18 3.77 -1.74
N PRO A 602 37.41 4.13 -2.79
CA PRO A 602 37.97 4.92 -3.89
C PRO A 602 38.58 6.21 -3.33
N PRO A 603 39.67 6.73 -3.92
CA PRO A 603 40.25 7.99 -3.48
C PRO A 603 39.15 9.07 -3.47
N PRO A 604 39.15 9.99 -2.48
CA PRO A 604 38.11 11.00 -2.36
C PRO A 604 38.03 11.75 -3.67
N ARG A 605 36.93 11.58 -4.40
CA ARG A 605 36.70 12.36 -5.61
C ARG A 605 36.60 13.82 -5.17
N PRO A 606 37.20 14.77 -5.91
CA PRO A 606 36.92 16.17 -5.67
C PRO A 606 35.39 16.35 -5.65
N PRO A 607 34.84 17.14 -4.72
CA PRO A 607 33.40 17.27 -4.58
C PRO A 607 32.80 17.54 -5.96
N PRO A 608 31.74 16.82 -6.36
CA PRO A 608 31.11 17.06 -7.65
C PRO A 608 30.76 18.55 -7.70
N ARG A 609 31.24 19.25 -8.74
CA ARG A 609 30.81 20.64 -8.98
C ARG A 609 29.30 20.60 -9.04
N HIS A 610 28.65 21.14 -8.01
CA HIS A 610 27.22 21.05 -7.80
C HIS A 610 26.50 21.49 -9.09
N PRO A 611 25.51 20.75 -9.63
CA PRO A 611 24.80 21.18 -10.84
C PRO A 611 24.09 22.55 -10.66
N LEU A 612 23.80 22.95 -9.41
CA LEU A 612 23.28 24.29 -9.08
C LEU A 612 24.35 25.40 -9.00
N SER A 613 25.66 25.10 -9.04
CA SER A 613 26.69 26.16 -9.08
C SER A 613 26.76 26.88 -10.43
N ARG A 614 26.01 26.41 -11.43
CA ARG A 614 25.74 27.13 -12.69
C ARG A 614 24.51 28.06 -12.62
N LEU A 615 23.79 28.10 -11.49
CA LEU A 615 22.60 28.93 -11.29
C LEU A 615 22.85 30.17 -10.41
N GLY A 616 24.11 30.50 -10.08
CA GLY A 616 24.46 31.81 -9.54
C GLY A 616 23.92 32.14 -8.15
N TYR A 617 23.68 31.15 -7.28
CA TYR A 617 23.37 31.40 -5.87
C TYR A 617 24.51 30.89 -4.98
N GLU A 618 25.31 31.83 -4.46
CA GLU A 618 26.15 31.63 -3.30
C GLU A 618 25.25 31.63 -2.06
N VAL A 619 25.25 30.54 -1.29
CA VAL A 619 24.72 30.54 0.07
C VAL A 619 25.91 30.72 1.00
N ASP A 620 25.98 31.92 1.55
CA ASP A 620 27.03 32.41 2.44
C ASP A 620 27.08 31.59 3.74
N SER A 621 28.31 31.26 4.12
CA SER A 621 28.66 30.49 5.30
C SER A 621 28.67 31.42 6.52
N ARG A 622 27.69 31.29 7.41
CA ARG A 622 27.77 31.75 8.80
C ARG A 622 26.71 31.04 9.62
N LEU A 623 27.15 30.15 10.51
CA LEU A 623 26.68 30.02 11.91
C LEU A 623 27.34 28.78 12.53
N ASP A 624 28.61 28.96 12.91
CA ASP A 624 29.17 28.26 14.06
C ASP A 624 28.73 29.00 15.32
N GLY A 625 28.17 28.27 16.29
CA GLY A 625 27.93 28.84 17.61
C GLY A 625 26.85 28.11 18.41
N LEU A 626 27.24 26.97 19.00
CA LEU A 626 27.03 26.59 20.43
C LEU A 626 26.72 25.09 20.59
N ARG A 627 27.75 24.34 20.97
CA ARG A 627 27.62 23.14 21.80
C ARG A 627 27.67 23.56 23.26
N ARG A 628 26.72 23.10 24.07
CA ARG A 628 26.88 22.51 25.42
C ARG A 628 25.49 22.21 26.00
N PHE A 629 25.19 20.94 26.30
CA PHE A 629 24.94 20.47 27.67
C PHE A 629 24.79 18.93 27.71
N LYS A 630 25.27 18.34 28.81
CA LYS A 630 25.28 16.91 29.17
C LYS A 630 23.96 16.48 29.85
N SER A 631 23.70 15.18 29.83
CA SER A 631 22.69 14.35 30.53
C SER A 631 22.60 14.58 32.06
N VAL A 632 21.52 14.27 32.83
CA VAL A 632 20.82 12.97 33.08
C VAL A 632 19.43 13.16 33.79
N ALA A 633 18.38 12.45 33.31
CA ALA A 633 17.17 11.79 33.92
C ALA A 633 16.14 12.50 34.86
N PRO A 634 14.95 11.90 35.20
CA PRO A 634 13.98 11.08 34.43
C PRO A 634 12.46 11.45 34.64
N TYR A 635 11.61 10.88 33.78
CA TYR A 635 10.13 10.75 33.82
C TYR A 635 9.21 11.97 33.66
N GLY A 636 8.19 11.79 32.81
CA GLY A 636 6.86 12.39 32.96
C GLY A 636 6.34 13.22 31.78
N LEU A 637 5.50 12.58 30.95
CA LEU A 637 4.42 13.14 30.12
C LEU A 637 4.57 14.54 29.48
N LEU A 638 4.49 14.59 28.15
CA LEU A 638 3.75 15.63 27.41
C LEU A 638 3.33 15.05 26.03
N ARG A 639 2.03 14.82 25.77
CA ARG A 639 1.03 15.76 25.23
C ARG A 639 1.36 16.18 23.78
N ILE A 640 0.70 15.53 22.83
CA ILE A 640 0.66 15.94 21.43
C ILE A 640 -0.57 16.83 21.25
N ASP A 641 -0.34 18.09 20.87
CA ASP A 641 -1.37 19.03 20.46
C ASP A 641 -1.94 18.63 19.08
N GLY A 642 -3.26 18.50 19.01
CA GLY A 642 -4.03 18.27 17.78
C GLY A 642 -4.31 19.58 17.05
N PRO A 643 -4.08 19.61 15.73
CA PRO A 643 -5.20 19.36 14.83
C PRO A 643 -4.79 18.62 13.53
N LEU A 644 -4.34 17.36 13.66
CA LEU A 644 -4.33 16.40 12.53
C LEU A 644 -4.76 14.99 12.96
N LEU A 645 -4.77 14.70 14.26
CA LEU A 645 -5.15 13.40 14.84
C LEU A 645 -6.67 13.31 15.16
N ILE A 646 -7.39 14.44 15.26
CA ILE A 646 -8.85 14.49 15.49
C ILE A 646 -9.65 14.25 14.19
N ILE A 647 -9.07 14.51 13.02
CA ILE A 647 -9.64 14.15 11.70
C ILE A 647 -9.49 12.64 11.42
N ILE A 648 -8.51 11.99 12.07
CA ILE A 648 -8.21 10.57 11.91
C ILE A 648 -8.94 9.71 12.97
N LEU A 649 -9.39 10.30 14.09
CA LEU A 649 -10.02 9.59 15.22
C LEU A 649 -11.54 9.79 15.36
N SER A 650 -12.22 10.57 14.50
CA SER A 650 -13.67 10.86 14.64
C SER A 650 -14.61 9.99 13.79
N LEU A 651 -14.11 9.02 13.02
CA LEU A 651 -14.95 8.23 12.08
C LEU A 651 -15.22 6.77 12.49
N VAL A 652 -14.72 6.33 13.66
CA VAL A 652 -14.99 4.98 14.15
C VAL A 652 -15.14 4.99 15.67
N ALA A 653 -16.34 5.34 16.14
CA ALA A 653 -16.82 5.04 17.49
C ALA A 653 -18.16 4.28 17.35
N PRO A 654 -18.09 2.98 17.08
CA PRO A 654 -19.24 2.09 17.01
C PRO A 654 -19.89 1.94 18.39
N PHE A 655 -21.05 1.28 18.46
CA PHE A 655 -21.71 0.79 19.68
C PHE A 655 -22.53 1.79 20.50
N LEU A 656 -23.83 1.83 20.25
CA LEU A 656 -24.80 1.52 21.31
C LEU A 656 -25.92 0.65 20.71
N LEU A 657 -25.85 -0.64 21.03
CA LEU A 657 -26.86 -1.64 20.77
C LEU A 657 -28.21 -1.26 21.39
N GLY A 658 -29.30 -1.73 20.78
CA GLY A 658 -30.61 -1.78 21.43
C GLY A 658 -31.63 -2.57 20.61
N ALA A 659 -31.46 -3.89 20.57
CA ALA A 659 -32.44 -4.80 19.98
C ALA A 659 -33.66 -4.97 20.92
N VAL A 660 -34.89 -4.69 20.46
CA VAL A 660 -36.15 -5.28 20.95
C VAL A 660 -37.25 -5.22 19.86
N VAL A 661 -37.56 -6.39 19.28
CA VAL A 661 -38.92 -6.98 19.06
C VAL A 661 -39.94 -6.22 18.16
N TYR A 662 -40.12 -6.76 16.93
CA TYR A 662 -41.36 -7.37 16.40
C TYR A 662 -42.67 -6.55 16.19
N ILE A 663 -43.30 -6.89 15.05
CA ILE A 663 -44.73 -6.86 14.63
C ILE A 663 -45.33 -5.57 14.00
N VAL A 664 -46.01 -5.82 12.86
CA VAL A 664 -47.21 -5.20 12.24
C VAL A 664 -47.01 -4.12 11.17
N ASP A 665 -47.23 -4.58 9.94
CA ASP A 665 -48.12 -4.09 8.86
C ASP A 665 -48.78 -2.69 8.92
N LEU A 666 -49.06 -2.21 7.70
CA LEU A 666 -49.96 -1.13 7.24
C LEU A 666 -49.41 0.31 7.11
N GLY A 667 -49.44 0.77 5.85
CA GLY A 667 -50.17 2.00 5.51
C GLY A 667 -49.39 3.30 5.27
N GLU A 668 -49.36 3.70 4.00
CA GLU A 668 -49.37 5.08 3.47
C GLU A 668 -48.23 6.11 3.75
N PHE A 669 -47.78 6.70 2.63
CA PHE A 669 -47.15 8.02 2.36
C PHE A 669 -46.39 8.82 3.45
N LEU A 670 -45.22 9.37 3.10
CA LEU A 670 -45.07 10.77 2.61
C LEU A 670 -43.59 11.12 2.29
N ILE A 671 -43.37 11.76 1.14
CA ILE A 671 -42.09 12.33 0.69
C ILE A 671 -41.89 13.71 1.34
N VAL A 672 -40.72 13.99 1.93
CA VAL A 672 -40.27 15.35 2.25
C VAL A 672 -38.97 15.66 1.51
N ARG A 673 -39.02 16.68 0.64
CA ARG A 673 -37.88 17.29 -0.04
C ARG A 673 -37.07 18.14 0.94
N VAL A 674 -35.75 17.94 0.98
CA VAL A 674 -34.81 18.95 1.47
C VAL A 674 -34.04 19.50 0.27
N ALA A 675 -34.30 20.76 -0.05
CA ALA A 675 -33.55 21.52 -1.04
C ALA A 675 -32.26 22.03 -0.39
N ALA A 676 -31.11 21.58 -0.88
CA ALA A 676 -29.81 22.14 -0.53
C ALA A 676 -29.39 23.13 -1.62
N SER A 677 -29.52 24.43 -1.37
CA SER A 677 -28.83 25.45 -2.15
C SER A 677 -27.42 25.62 -1.61
N ALA A 678 -26.42 25.32 -2.44
CA ALA A 678 -25.02 25.55 -2.14
C ALA A 678 -24.69 27.04 -2.26
N SER A 679 -23.92 27.58 -1.30
CA SER A 679 -23.19 28.84 -1.45
C SER A 679 -21.91 28.80 -0.62
N PHE A 680 -20.84 29.33 -1.20
CA PHE A 680 -19.44 29.17 -0.82
C PHE A 680 -18.96 30.26 0.16
N TRP A 681 -18.06 29.87 1.09
CA TRP A 681 -16.96 30.62 1.74
C TRP A 681 -17.24 31.92 2.55
N SER A 682 -16.94 31.89 3.86
CA SER A 682 -15.67 32.37 4.48
C SER A 682 -15.86 32.82 5.95
N TYR A 683 -14.83 32.58 6.77
CA TYR A 683 -14.60 32.99 8.17
C TYR A 683 -15.50 32.37 9.27
N GLY A 684 -14.84 31.60 10.13
CA GLY A 684 -15.46 30.78 11.16
C GLY A 684 -15.97 31.55 12.37
N THR A 685 -17.17 31.18 12.80
CA THR A 685 -17.59 31.00 14.19
C THR A 685 -19.02 30.42 14.14
N TRP A 686 -19.26 29.31 14.85
CA TRP A 686 -20.59 28.70 14.93
C TRP A 686 -21.37 29.40 16.04
N VAL A 687 -22.47 30.08 15.70
CA VAL A 687 -23.52 30.44 16.66
C VAL A 687 -24.74 29.62 16.27
N VAL A 688 -25.08 28.63 17.09
CA VAL A 688 -26.33 27.88 16.95
C VAL A 688 -27.39 28.65 17.73
N ALA A 689 -28.24 29.39 17.03
CA ALA A 689 -29.49 29.90 17.58
C ALA A 689 -30.57 28.83 17.37
N VAL A 690 -31.04 28.22 18.46
CA VAL A 690 -32.21 27.34 18.46
C VAL A 690 -33.41 28.18 18.86
N GLU A 691 -34.25 28.54 17.89
CA GLU A 691 -35.60 29.02 18.18
C GLU A 691 -36.59 27.89 17.88
N THR A 692 -37.25 27.41 18.92
CA THR A 692 -38.44 26.56 18.83
C THR A 692 -39.68 27.44 18.89
N LEU A 693 -40.54 27.37 17.88
CA LEU A 693 -41.92 27.85 17.98
C LEU A 693 -42.92 26.78 17.50
N PRO A 694 -44.12 26.74 18.09
CA PRO A 694 -45.01 25.58 18.02
C PRO A 694 -45.94 25.63 16.81
N ALA A 695 -46.34 24.45 16.34
CA ALA A 695 -47.28 24.27 15.26
C ALA A 695 -48.73 24.61 15.68
N SER A 696 -49.45 25.37 14.86
CA SER A 696 -50.92 25.35 14.86
C SER A 696 -51.53 25.67 13.49
N ILE A 697 -52.14 24.62 12.90
CA ILE A 697 -53.50 24.51 12.32
C ILE A 697 -53.92 25.50 11.20
N VAL A 698 -54.24 24.97 10.00
CA VAL A 698 -55.52 25.09 9.23
C VAL A 698 -55.35 24.44 7.81
N PRO A 699 -56.39 23.78 7.22
CA PRO A 699 -56.28 22.76 6.17
C PRO A 699 -56.60 23.28 4.74
N PRO A 700 -56.57 22.43 3.68
CA PRO A 700 -56.25 22.85 2.31
C PRO A 700 -57.48 23.09 1.43
N THR A 701 -57.42 24.09 0.53
CA THR A 701 -58.15 24.06 -0.75
C THR A 701 -57.63 25.12 -1.74
N SER A 702 -57.35 24.65 -2.95
CA SER A 702 -57.38 25.31 -4.27
C SER A 702 -57.06 26.82 -4.39
N LEU A 703 -56.01 27.17 -5.15
CA LEU A 703 -56.12 28.18 -6.20
C LEU A 703 -54.91 28.18 -7.15
N GLN A 704 -55.26 28.36 -8.42
CA GLN A 704 -54.40 28.42 -9.61
C GLN A 704 -53.49 29.65 -9.60
N SER A 705 -52.39 29.54 -10.36
CA SER A 705 -51.74 30.62 -11.12
C SER A 705 -51.13 31.81 -10.35
N SER A 706 -49.95 32.25 -10.84
CA SER A 706 -49.23 33.49 -10.52
C SER A 706 -48.33 33.48 -9.27
N ALA A 707 -47.05 33.12 -9.46
CA ALA A 707 -45.94 33.61 -8.63
C ALA A 707 -44.61 33.63 -9.40
N LEU A 708 -44.68 34.00 -10.69
CA LEU A 708 -43.53 34.23 -11.58
C LEU A 708 -43.24 35.73 -11.76
N SER A 709 -43.67 36.59 -10.82
CA SER A 709 -43.56 38.06 -10.94
C SER A 709 -42.95 38.78 -9.73
N ALA A 710 -42.29 38.06 -8.81
CA ALA A 710 -41.69 38.65 -7.60
C ALA A 710 -40.17 38.39 -7.44
N ALA A 711 -39.46 38.04 -8.52
CA ALA A 711 -37.99 37.92 -8.53
C ALA A 711 -37.28 39.07 -9.29
N GLY A 712 -38.04 40.05 -9.79
CA GLY A 712 -37.51 41.14 -10.63
C GLY A 712 -37.52 42.54 -9.99
N ARG A 713 -37.79 42.68 -8.68
CA ARG A 713 -37.99 44.02 -8.06
C ARG A 713 -37.34 44.27 -6.71
N VAL A 714 -36.39 43.45 -6.26
CA VAL A 714 -35.62 43.72 -5.00
C VAL A 714 -34.11 43.74 -5.24
N MET A 715 -33.70 44.22 -6.43
CA MET A 715 -32.30 44.56 -6.74
C MET A 715 -32.12 46.09 -6.85
N ALA A 716 -32.79 46.85 -5.98
CA ALA A 716 -32.75 48.31 -6.03
C ALA A 716 -33.03 48.97 -4.67
N THR A 717 -32.31 48.61 -3.60
CA THR A 717 -32.25 49.38 -2.33
C THR A 717 -31.18 48.84 -1.36
N ALA A 718 -29.93 48.67 -1.81
CA ALA A 718 -28.80 48.44 -0.88
C ALA A 718 -27.42 48.77 -1.49
N SER A 719 -27.33 49.80 -2.35
CA SER A 719 -26.04 50.31 -2.88
C SER A 719 -25.88 51.80 -2.57
N SER A 720 -26.02 52.16 -1.28
CA SER A 720 -25.94 53.58 -0.85
C SER A 720 -25.54 53.77 0.61
N ALA A 721 -24.64 52.93 1.15
CA ALA A 721 -23.96 53.22 2.40
C ALA A 721 -22.64 52.42 2.50
N LEU A 722 -21.54 53.00 2.03
CA LEU A 722 -20.14 52.77 2.44
C LEU A 722 -19.19 53.43 1.43
N LEU A 723 -19.30 54.76 1.33
CA LEU A 723 -18.32 55.64 0.68
C LEU A 723 -18.29 56.96 1.47
N GLU A 724 -17.65 56.96 2.63
CA GLU A 724 -17.18 58.18 3.28
C GLU A 724 -15.86 57.86 4.02
N ASN A 725 -14.75 58.23 3.37
CA ASN A 725 -13.48 58.73 3.94
C ASN A 725 -12.29 58.35 3.04
N ALA A 726 -11.98 59.25 2.10
CA ALA A 726 -10.70 59.35 1.40
C ALA A 726 -9.64 60.00 2.35
N PRO A 727 -8.32 59.98 2.01
CA PRO A 727 -7.78 60.83 0.94
C PRO A 727 -6.80 60.09 0.00
N HIS A 728 -6.99 60.19 -1.32
CA HIS A 728 -6.20 61.03 -2.25
C HIS A 728 -4.67 60.79 -2.26
N GLN A 729 -4.15 60.15 -3.33
CA GLN A 729 -3.25 60.78 -4.32
C GLN A 729 -2.83 59.81 -5.44
N LEU A 730 -2.76 60.35 -6.68
CA LEU A 730 -2.14 59.84 -7.94
C LEU A 730 -2.86 58.69 -8.67
N VAL A 731 -3.73 58.92 -9.67
CA VAL A 731 -3.57 59.54 -11.02
C VAL A 731 -2.73 58.69 -11.99
N THR A 732 -3.45 57.84 -12.73
CA THR A 732 -3.52 57.73 -14.21
C THR A 732 -2.35 57.13 -15.01
N GLN A 733 -2.77 56.44 -16.10
CA GLN A 733 -2.06 55.99 -17.31
C GLN A 733 -1.62 54.52 -17.29
N PHE A 734 -1.83 53.66 -18.30
CA PHE A 734 -2.49 53.72 -19.61
C PHE A 734 -2.65 52.26 -20.08
N ILE A 735 -3.70 51.94 -20.83
CA ILE A 735 -3.82 50.67 -21.57
C ILE A 735 -2.88 50.69 -22.79
N SER A 736 -2.20 49.58 -23.05
CA SER A 736 -1.76 49.04 -24.36
C SER A 736 -0.25 48.76 -24.51
N ARG A 737 -0.01 47.61 -25.19
CA ARG A 737 1.24 47.08 -25.77
C ARG A 737 2.13 46.21 -24.88
N SER A 738 1.90 44.90 -24.95
CA SER A 738 2.80 43.90 -25.58
C SER A 738 2.22 42.51 -25.42
#